data_AF-A0A154PKJ2-F1
#
_entry.id   AF-A0A154PKJ2-F1
#
_cell.length_a   1.000
_cell.length_b   1.000
_cell.length_c   1.000
_cell.angle_alpha   90.00
_cell.angle_beta   90.00
_cell.angle_gamma   90.00
#
_symmetry.space_group_name_H-M   'P 1'
#
loop_
_entity.id
_entity.type
_entity.pdbx_description
1 polymer ?
#
loop_
_entity_poly.entity_id
_entity_poly.type
_entity_poly.pdbx_seq_one_letter_code
_entity_poly.pdbx_strand_id
1 'polypeptide(L)'
;MTVTRILKEISTNFINFTDHGFMYGPQEKSTSTLNLLTKSPIGEIPFGLATLKDSNNSWNKSIQPMDIEVENHKIAEVAIFHNNTEAKDSYHKLQKERKIWWRKLAQYPSRFKITEPKKTENFDFIDIEGQFPFGTITVERITYHTNIQNLLQQIDIKKGLADIQMVEHVVSLDWGCLALLCDAYDINETAKMHIHPKLAPHKVAIHIKKSKNEATVGNDDLNRFVLYLNNMLRKKGLNTILTSSEEVVNMCLVPFIVLVDRTSLENGIIYVTNRSTTLRHYTKFSSNVGNDQDNKSESTDEFVTNDESVYNTKHIEQLLNESATYKDINNNEWATTPYPADVKSPIEEKKPRIDPKDTCVLLFPGQGTIKVGMIKQYIHIPDARDLFEIANEILNYDLLKICLNGPQEKLDRTEFNQAATVVSSLAALEKLRERNPNAFNTCIATAGYSVGEITALILSGAITFEDGIRLVCVRGKAMQFASDRVPQGMLSVTCTPKAQLHKACTDAKQWAIEMGVQEPVCSVAIFMHTERKILAGNIEALQYIENNQKELGFSNVTRLPVSGAFHTPLMQPSLKSISEMLNSVSINEPRCQVYSNYKAQPYTNLRFMKKYILKQIISPIKWEQCMQSIYNRPPDTPFPKTYDVGSTGRMRTILKLINLKASQSCIVI
;
A
#
# COMPACT_ATOMS: atom_id res chain seq x y z
N MET A 1 15.51 -14.44 1.44
CA MET A 1 16.69 -13.62 1.66
C MET A 1 17.50 -14.31 2.74
N THR A 2 18.82 -14.33 2.59
CA THR A 2 19.74 -14.64 3.68
C THR A 2 19.79 -13.44 4.63
N VAL A 3 20.01 -13.65 5.93
CA VAL A 3 20.23 -12.59 6.93
C VAL A 3 21.18 -11.50 6.40
N THR A 4 22.21 -11.92 5.66
CA THR A 4 23.18 -11.07 4.94
C THR A 4 22.56 -10.00 4.03
N ARG A 5 21.42 -10.28 3.36
CA ARG A 5 20.75 -9.30 2.50
C ARG A 5 19.89 -8.32 3.29
N ILE A 6 19.36 -8.73 4.44
CA ILE A 6 18.64 -7.84 5.37
C ILE A 6 19.65 -6.87 5.98
N LEU A 7 20.79 -7.37 6.45
CA LEU A 7 21.93 -6.55 6.88
C LEU A 7 22.36 -5.59 5.77
N LYS A 8 22.39 -6.05 4.51
CA LYS A 8 22.71 -5.21 3.35
C LYS A 8 21.64 -4.13 3.09
N GLU A 9 20.35 -4.44 3.14
CA GLU A 9 19.27 -3.45 2.94
C GLU A 9 19.16 -2.46 4.11
N ILE A 10 19.40 -2.91 5.35
CA ILE A 10 19.55 -2.03 6.51
C ILE A 10 20.75 -1.11 6.25
N SER A 11 21.93 -1.63 5.93
CA SER A 11 23.13 -0.81 5.66
C SER A 11 22.95 0.15 4.48
N THR A 12 22.29 -0.27 3.38
CA THR A 12 22.11 0.56 2.18
C THR A 12 21.13 1.70 2.44
N ASN A 13 20.02 1.45 3.16
CA ASN A 13 19.04 2.47 3.52
C ASN A 13 19.43 3.31 4.74
N PHE A 14 20.37 2.83 5.55
CA PHE A 14 21.04 3.57 6.61
C PHE A 14 21.99 4.64 6.03
N ILE A 15 22.53 4.40 4.82
CA ILE A 15 23.46 5.31 4.13
C ILE A 15 22.74 6.23 3.11
N ASN A 16 21.56 5.87 2.62
CA ASN A 16 20.87 6.56 1.51
C ASN A 16 20.19 7.91 1.85
N PHE A 17 20.54 8.59 2.94
CA PHE A 17 19.77 9.75 3.42
C PHE A 17 20.32 11.14 3.13
N THR A 18 21.42 11.31 2.41
CA THR A 18 21.88 12.68 2.10
C THR A 18 22.60 12.78 0.76
N ASP A 19 22.33 13.86 0.01
CA ASP A 19 23.08 14.34 -1.17
C ASP A 19 24.53 14.76 -0.83
N HIS A 20 25.07 14.27 0.29
CA HIS A 20 26.34 14.67 0.89
C HIS A 20 27.29 13.47 0.91
N GLY A 21 28.56 13.72 0.59
CA GLY A 21 29.57 12.68 0.42
C GLY A 21 29.79 11.85 1.68
N PHE A 22 29.64 10.52 1.56
CA PHE A 22 29.95 9.57 2.63
C PHE A 22 31.30 8.88 2.38
N MET A 23 32.04 8.67 3.47
CA MET A 23 33.19 7.77 3.48
C MET A 23 32.90 6.52 4.29
N TYR A 24 33.24 5.36 3.72
CA TYR A 24 33.17 4.06 4.39
C TYR A 24 34.58 3.60 4.76
N GLY A 25 34.80 3.19 6.01
CA GLY A 25 36.13 2.73 6.45
C GLY A 25 36.11 1.81 7.68
N PRO A 26 37.09 0.90 7.82
CA PRO A 26 37.24 0.04 8.98
C PRO A 26 37.71 0.81 10.23
N GLN A 27 37.32 0.30 11.41
CA GLN A 27 37.48 0.91 12.74
C GLN A 27 38.91 1.40 13.03
N GLU A 28 39.93 0.68 12.57
CA GLU A 28 41.34 0.96 12.85
C GLU A 28 41.87 2.25 12.21
N LYS A 29 41.05 2.92 11.38
CA LYS A 29 41.44 4.13 10.66
C LYS A 29 40.56 5.34 10.92
N SER A 30 39.60 5.33 11.85
CA SER A 30 38.69 6.49 12.06
C SER A 30 39.44 7.81 12.28
N THR A 31 40.46 7.82 13.13
CA THR A 31 41.32 9.00 13.41
C THR A 31 42.16 9.40 12.19
N SER A 32 42.71 8.43 11.45
CA SER A 32 43.46 8.69 10.22
C SER A 32 42.57 9.16 9.06
N THR A 33 41.32 8.70 8.99
CA THR A 33 40.31 9.09 8.00
C THR A 33 39.81 10.51 8.28
N LEU A 34 39.57 10.86 9.54
CA LEU A 34 39.27 12.24 9.97
C LEU A 34 40.45 13.20 9.70
N ASN A 35 41.68 12.76 9.93
CA ASN A 35 42.89 13.52 9.59
C ASN A 35 43.14 13.65 8.08
N LEU A 36 42.70 12.67 7.28
CA LEU A 36 42.72 12.75 5.81
C LEU A 36 41.64 13.70 5.29
N LEU A 37 40.46 13.70 5.91
CA LEU A 37 39.33 14.57 5.57
C LEU A 37 39.62 16.06 5.84
N THR A 38 40.23 16.37 6.99
CA THR A 38 40.69 17.75 7.29
C THR A 38 41.79 18.25 6.34
N LYS A 39 42.44 17.35 5.59
CA LYS A 39 43.49 17.64 4.60
C LYS A 39 43.02 17.47 3.14
N SER A 40 41.78 17.05 2.91
CA SER A 40 41.21 16.74 1.60
C SER A 40 40.30 17.89 1.11
N PRO A 41 40.21 18.17 -0.20
CA PRO A 41 39.35 19.23 -0.75
C PRO A 41 37.84 18.90 -0.72
N ILE A 42 37.40 17.85 -0.03
CA ILE A 42 35.96 17.54 0.24
C ILE A 42 35.43 18.47 1.36
N GLY A 43 35.94 19.70 1.42
CA GLY A 43 35.93 20.60 2.58
C GLY A 43 34.64 21.36 2.85
N GLU A 44 33.48 20.85 2.44
CA GLU A 44 32.19 21.47 2.75
C GLU A 44 31.36 20.56 3.66
N ILE A 45 30.97 21.12 4.81
CA ILE A 45 30.02 20.53 5.76
C ILE A 45 28.61 20.75 5.19
N PRO A 46 27.68 19.77 5.28
CA PRO A 46 27.79 18.53 6.05
C PRO A 46 28.45 17.37 5.32
N PHE A 47 29.12 16.49 6.09
CA PHE A 47 29.65 15.21 5.61
C PHE A 47 29.37 14.08 6.62
N GLY A 48 29.36 12.84 6.14
CA GLY A 48 29.03 11.66 6.95
C GLY A 48 30.12 10.57 6.96
N LEU A 49 30.31 9.95 8.13
CA LEU A 49 31.15 8.76 8.31
C LEU A 49 30.27 7.56 8.66
N ALA A 50 30.35 6.49 7.87
CA ALA A 50 29.63 5.24 8.14
C ALA A 50 30.61 4.13 8.57
N THR A 51 30.29 3.44 9.67
CA THR A 51 31.09 2.32 10.17
C THR A 51 30.20 1.12 10.52
N LEU A 52 30.76 -0.08 10.35
CA LEU A 52 30.19 -1.34 10.86
C LEU A 52 31.15 -1.86 11.92
N LYS A 53 30.65 -2.16 13.12
CA LYS A 53 31.48 -2.68 14.22
C LYS A 53 30.71 -3.69 15.07
N ASP A 54 31.45 -4.57 15.72
CA ASP A 54 30.91 -5.41 16.80
C ASP A 54 30.90 -4.58 18.09
N SER A 55 29.81 -4.64 18.85
CA SER A 55 29.61 -3.81 20.03
C SER A 55 29.00 -4.61 21.17
N ASN A 56 29.48 -4.36 22.38
CA ASN A 56 28.98 -4.99 23.62
C ASN A 56 28.02 -4.02 24.33
N ASN A 57 27.22 -3.28 23.55
CA ASN A 57 26.44 -2.19 24.12
C ASN A 57 25.36 -2.73 25.06
N SER A 58 25.05 -1.96 26.11
CA SER A 58 24.19 -2.41 27.19
C SER A 58 22.70 -2.26 26.92
N TRP A 59 22.31 -1.87 25.70
CA TRP A 59 20.97 -1.39 25.38
C TRP A 59 19.85 -2.33 25.84
N ASN A 60 20.12 -3.64 25.82
CA ASN A 60 19.15 -4.69 26.16
C ASN A 60 19.64 -5.63 27.28
N LYS A 61 20.61 -5.19 28.10
CA LYS A 61 21.17 -6.01 29.21
C LYS A 61 20.09 -6.50 30.17
N SER A 62 19.06 -5.70 30.43
CA SER A 62 17.97 -6.02 31.35
C SER A 62 17.07 -7.18 30.88
N ILE A 63 17.16 -7.57 29.62
CA ILE A 63 16.34 -8.64 29.01
C ILE A 63 17.10 -9.97 29.02
N GLN A 64 18.41 -9.95 29.27
CA GLN A 64 19.23 -11.16 29.35
C GLN A 64 19.08 -11.80 30.75
N PRO A 65 18.99 -13.13 30.85
CA PRO A 65 19.02 -13.84 32.13
C PRO A 65 20.31 -13.47 32.90
N MET A 66 20.24 -13.41 34.23
CA MET A 66 21.35 -12.92 35.09
C MET A 66 22.68 -13.70 34.96
N ASP A 67 22.70 -14.83 34.27
CA ASP A 67 23.86 -15.73 34.13
C ASP A 67 24.51 -15.75 32.72
N ILE A 68 24.15 -14.82 31.81
CA ILE A 68 24.70 -14.78 30.44
C ILE A 68 25.42 -13.44 30.20
N GLU A 69 26.71 -13.50 29.83
CA GLU A 69 27.48 -12.33 29.41
C GLU A 69 26.89 -11.71 28.13
N VAL A 70 26.99 -10.39 27.98
CA VAL A 70 26.48 -9.69 26.79
C VAL A 70 27.23 -10.17 25.54
N GLU A 71 26.58 -11.00 24.72
CA GLU A 71 27.12 -11.39 23.43
C GLU A 71 27.37 -10.15 22.55
N ASN A 72 28.56 -10.08 21.96
CA ASN A 72 28.91 -9.04 21.00
C ASN A 72 27.92 -9.10 19.82
N HIS A 73 27.32 -7.96 19.47
CA HIS A 73 26.42 -7.88 18.32
C HIS A 73 26.86 -6.81 17.34
N LYS A 74 26.46 -6.99 16.07
CA LYS A 74 26.79 -6.09 14.99
C LYS A 74 25.96 -4.83 15.05
N ILE A 75 26.64 -3.69 14.97
CA ILE A 75 26.01 -2.38 14.85
C ILE A 75 26.48 -1.68 13.58
N ALA A 76 25.59 -0.88 13.00
CA ALA A 76 25.96 0.12 12.02
C ALA A 76 25.85 1.50 12.68
N GLU A 77 26.86 2.33 12.45
CA GLU A 77 26.96 3.67 13.00
C GLU A 77 27.20 4.66 11.87
N VAL A 78 26.42 5.72 11.81
CA VAL A 78 26.59 6.86 10.90
C VAL A 78 26.70 8.12 11.74
N ALA A 79 27.82 8.80 11.62
CA ALA A 79 28.07 10.10 12.23
C ALA A 79 28.04 11.19 11.15
N ILE A 80 27.14 12.15 11.27
CA ILE A 80 27.01 13.28 10.35
C ILE A 80 27.45 14.55 11.08
N PHE A 81 28.38 15.27 10.48
CA PHE A 81 28.95 16.50 11.03
C PHE A 81 28.30 17.70 10.36
N HIS A 82 27.90 18.70 11.15
CA HIS A 82 27.15 19.88 10.73
C HIS A 82 27.72 21.17 11.34
N ASN A 83 27.44 22.31 10.70
CA ASN A 83 27.70 23.64 11.23
C ASN A 83 26.48 24.12 12.03
N ASN A 84 26.69 24.32 13.34
CA ASN A 84 25.86 24.96 14.38
C ASN A 84 24.32 24.83 14.36
N THR A 85 23.58 25.27 13.32
CA THR A 85 22.10 25.27 13.31
C THR A 85 21.48 24.11 12.56
N GLU A 86 22.14 23.56 11.54
CA GLU A 86 21.56 22.51 10.69
C GLU A 86 21.55 21.12 11.36
N ALA A 87 22.39 20.93 12.37
CA ALA A 87 22.55 19.64 13.03
C ALA A 87 21.29 19.27 13.83
N LYS A 88 20.66 20.25 14.49
CA LYS A 88 19.46 20.03 15.29
C LYS A 88 18.24 19.74 14.41
N ASP A 89 18.13 20.41 13.27
CA ASP A 89 17.09 20.13 12.28
C ASP A 89 17.29 18.74 11.67
N SER A 90 18.53 18.38 11.35
CA SER A 90 18.91 17.04 10.88
C SER A 90 18.62 15.95 11.91
N TYR A 91 18.90 16.23 13.19
CA TYR A 91 18.54 15.35 14.31
C TYR A 91 17.04 15.09 14.33
N HIS A 92 16.19 16.13 14.35
CA HIS A 92 14.73 15.96 14.36
C HIS A 92 14.19 15.32 13.08
N LYS A 93 14.77 15.63 11.92
CA LYS A 93 14.42 15.00 10.64
C LYS A 93 14.69 13.50 10.67
N LEU A 94 15.89 13.12 11.13
CA LEU A 94 16.31 11.73 11.20
C LEU A 94 15.42 10.92 12.16
N GLN A 95 15.04 11.49 13.31
CA GLN A 95 14.07 10.86 14.22
C GLN A 95 12.76 10.50 13.52
N LYS A 96 12.17 11.44 12.79
CA LYS A 96 10.90 11.25 12.07
C LYS A 96 11.04 10.18 10.99
N GLU A 97 12.07 10.28 10.16
CA GLU A 97 12.30 9.36 9.03
C GLU A 97 12.52 7.93 9.51
N ARG A 98 13.31 7.76 10.57
CA ARG A 98 13.61 6.44 11.13
C ARG A 98 12.41 5.81 11.84
N LYS A 99 11.60 6.60 12.55
CA LYS A 99 10.31 6.14 13.10
C LYS A 99 9.40 5.60 11.99
N ILE A 100 9.21 6.37 10.93
CA ILE A 100 8.39 5.99 9.78
C ILE A 100 8.97 4.74 9.11
N TRP A 101 10.29 4.63 9.00
CA TRP A 101 10.95 3.47 8.41
C TRP A 101 10.66 2.17 9.17
N TRP A 102 10.85 2.16 10.49
CA TRP A 102 10.55 1.00 11.33
C TRP A 102 9.07 0.62 11.28
N ARG A 103 8.19 1.61 11.37
CA ARG A 103 6.73 1.45 11.25
C ARG A 103 6.31 0.92 9.88
N LYS A 104 6.98 1.34 8.80
CA LYS A 104 6.72 0.87 7.43
C LYS A 104 7.16 -0.57 7.22
N LEU A 105 8.22 -1.01 7.90
CA LEU A 105 8.71 -2.39 7.77
C LEU A 105 7.97 -3.37 8.66
N ALA A 106 7.45 -2.92 9.80
CA ALA A 106 6.68 -3.74 10.72
C ALA A 106 5.33 -4.19 10.13
N GLN A 107 4.88 -5.36 10.56
CA GLN A 107 3.50 -5.84 10.43
C GLN A 107 2.59 -5.12 11.43
N TYR A 108 3.08 -4.80 12.63
CA TYR A 108 2.37 -4.03 13.65
C TYR A 108 3.12 -2.71 13.93
N PRO A 109 2.83 -1.63 13.17
CA PRO A 109 3.56 -0.37 13.29
C PRO A 109 3.58 0.23 14.71
N SER A 110 2.49 0.07 15.47
CA SER A 110 2.33 0.56 16.84
C SER A 110 3.32 -0.02 17.84
N ARG A 111 4.00 -1.13 17.48
CA ARG A 111 5.01 -1.80 18.31
C ARG A 111 6.31 -1.02 18.44
N PHE A 112 6.66 -0.22 17.43
CA PHE A 112 7.88 0.58 17.41
C PHE A 112 7.58 2.01 17.86
N LYS A 113 8.23 2.43 18.95
CA LYS A 113 8.04 3.75 19.56
C LYS A 113 9.37 4.48 19.70
N ILE A 114 9.29 5.81 19.65
CA ILE A 114 10.41 6.69 20.02
C ILE A 114 10.29 7.01 21.51
N THR A 115 11.39 6.93 22.24
CA THR A 115 11.44 7.36 23.64
C THR A 115 11.42 8.87 23.78
N GLU A 116 11.09 9.34 24.98
CA GLU A 116 11.31 10.75 25.30
C GLU A 116 12.80 11.13 25.17
N PRO A 117 13.12 12.37 24.74
CA PRO A 117 14.49 12.84 24.63
C PRO A 117 15.19 12.80 25.98
N LYS A 118 16.27 12.02 26.07
CA LYS A 118 17.12 11.94 27.25
C LYS A 118 18.27 12.92 27.07
N LYS A 119 18.47 13.81 28.04
CA LYS A 119 19.54 14.81 28.01
C LYS A 119 20.66 14.42 28.97
N THR A 120 21.89 14.54 28.51
CA THR A 120 23.10 14.48 29.34
C THR A 120 23.86 15.79 29.19
N GLU A 121 24.93 15.98 29.96
CA GLU A 121 25.72 17.22 29.91
C GLU A 121 26.31 17.52 28.51
N ASN A 122 26.58 16.48 27.71
CA ASN A 122 27.31 16.60 26.44
C ASN A 122 26.53 16.16 25.19
N PHE A 123 25.40 15.48 25.36
CA PHE A 123 24.59 15.00 24.25
C PHE A 123 23.12 14.77 24.64
N ASP A 124 22.24 14.95 23.66
CA ASP A 124 20.83 14.57 23.73
C ASP A 124 20.63 13.29 22.91
N PHE A 125 19.85 12.32 23.38
CA PHE A 125 19.57 11.11 22.58
C PHE A 125 18.12 10.65 22.72
N ILE A 126 17.68 9.93 21.69
CA ILE A 126 16.45 9.15 21.72
C ILE A 126 16.75 7.70 21.33
N ASP A 127 15.93 6.79 21.82
CA ASP A 127 15.94 5.39 21.43
C ASP A 127 14.69 5.10 20.59
N ILE A 128 14.83 4.23 19.59
CA ILE A 128 13.71 3.56 18.94
C ILE A 128 13.61 2.18 19.58
N GLU A 129 12.46 1.93 20.19
CA GLU A 129 12.17 0.76 21.00
C GLU A 129 11.07 -0.08 20.36
N GLY A 130 11.31 -1.39 20.23
CA GLY A 130 10.30 -2.38 19.93
C GLY A 130 9.72 -2.96 21.22
N GLN A 131 8.39 -2.86 21.39
CA GLN A 131 7.70 -3.35 22.58
C GLN A 131 7.26 -4.81 22.39
N PHE A 132 7.81 -5.74 23.17
CA PHE A 132 7.47 -7.17 23.10
C PHE A 132 6.93 -7.70 24.43
N PRO A 133 6.20 -8.84 24.44
CA PRO A 133 5.69 -9.43 25.69
C PRO A 133 6.79 -9.79 26.70
N PHE A 134 7.99 -10.10 26.20
CA PHE A 134 9.16 -10.43 27.02
C PHE A 134 9.99 -9.20 27.42
N GLY A 135 9.57 -7.99 27.05
CA GLY A 135 10.26 -6.75 27.37
C GLY A 135 10.45 -5.84 26.16
N THR A 136 11.00 -4.66 26.43
CA THR A 136 11.25 -3.64 25.42
C THR A 136 12.68 -3.75 24.92
N ILE A 137 12.87 -3.94 23.61
CA ILE A 137 14.19 -3.99 22.97
C ILE A 137 14.46 -2.63 22.32
N THR A 138 15.61 -2.02 22.63
CA THR A 138 16.15 -0.91 21.84
C THR A 138 16.82 -1.44 20.57
N VAL A 139 16.36 -0.97 19.41
CA VAL A 139 16.89 -1.38 18.10
C VAL A 139 17.79 -0.32 17.47
N GLU A 140 17.56 0.95 17.81
CA GLU A 140 18.24 2.08 17.18
C GLU A 140 18.33 3.23 18.18
N ARG A 141 19.42 3.98 18.12
CA ARG A 141 19.66 5.19 18.91
C ARG A 141 20.07 6.31 17.98
N ILE A 142 19.51 7.49 18.22
CA ILE A 142 19.92 8.72 17.55
C ILE A 142 20.38 9.70 18.62
N THR A 143 21.63 10.14 18.52
CA THR A 143 22.32 11.01 19.44
C THR A 143 22.68 12.32 18.75
N TYR A 144 22.45 13.44 19.43
CA TYR A 144 22.87 14.76 19.05
C TYR A 144 23.94 15.25 20.03
N HIS A 145 25.16 15.37 19.53
CA HIS A 145 26.32 15.80 20.30
C HIS A 145 26.53 17.30 20.13
N THR A 146 26.46 18.04 21.24
CA THR A 146 26.63 19.49 21.27
C THR A 146 28.10 19.91 21.29
N ASN A 147 28.99 19.06 21.82
CA ASN A 147 30.43 19.28 21.84
C ASN A 147 31.20 17.98 21.61
N ILE A 148 31.88 17.87 20.47
CA ILE A 148 32.60 16.65 20.04
C ILE A 148 34.08 16.66 20.50
N GLN A 149 34.55 17.73 21.17
CA GLN A 149 35.97 17.84 21.59
C GLN A 149 36.42 16.67 22.46
N ASN A 150 35.53 16.14 23.31
CA ASN A 150 35.81 14.98 24.16
C ASN A 150 35.82 13.64 23.41
N LEU A 151 35.15 13.54 22.27
CA LEU A 151 35.12 12.33 21.42
C LEU A 151 36.32 12.27 20.47
N LEU A 152 36.96 13.41 20.18
CA LEU A 152 38.07 13.54 19.23
C LEU A 152 39.43 13.75 19.91
N GLN A 153 39.59 13.37 21.19
CA GLN A 153 40.77 13.61 22.04
C GLN A 153 42.14 13.18 21.47
N GLN A 154 42.19 12.48 20.33
CA GLN A 154 43.41 12.05 19.65
C GLN A 154 43.79 12.87 18.40
N ILE A 155 43.04 13.94 18.08
CA ILE A 155 43.29 14.77 16.90
C ILE A 155 43.88 16.11 17.34
N ASP A 156 45.00 16.48 16.72
CA ASP A 156 45.64 17.79 16.89
C ASP A 156 44.81 18.83 16.12
N ILE A 157 43.67 19.23 16.69
CA ILE A 157 42.67 20.10 16.05
C ILE A 157 43.25 21.52 15.95
N LYS A 158 43.75 21.89 14.77
CA LYS A 158 44.05 23.29 14.46
C LYS A 158 42.77 24.14 14.56
N LYS A 159 42.94 25.37 15.07
CA LYS A 159 41.92 26.43 15.19
C LYS A 159 41.06 26.52 13.91
N GLY A 160 39.82 26.04 13.97
CA GLY A 160 38.88 26.09 12.83
C GLY A 160 37.64 25.19 12.95
N LEU A 161 37.64 24.22 13.87
CA LEU A 161 36.57 23.20 14.03
C LEU A 161 35.82 23.33 15.37
N ALA A 162 35.85 24.50 16.02
CA ALA A 162 35.32 24.67 17.38
C ALA A 162 33.78 24.60 17.50
N ASP A 163 33.06 24.81 16.39
CA ASP A 163 31.58 24.91 16.36
C ASP A 163 30.90 23.76 15.59
N ILE A 164 31.58 22.62 15.43
CA ILE A 164 30.99 21.45 14.77
C ILE A 164 30.13 20.66 15.74
N GLN A 165 28.90 20.39 15.31
CA GLN A 165 27.98 19.49 15.99
C GLN A 165 27.87 18.19 15.21
N MET A 166 27.52 17.10 15.91
CA MET A 166 27.41 15.78 15.30
C MET A 166 26.07 15.15 15.62
N VAL A 167 25.42 14.64 14.58
CA VAL A 167 24.28 13.73 14.71
C VAL A 167 24.80 12.33 14.47
N GLU A 168 24.80 11.53 15.51
CA GLU A 168 25.21 10.14 15.48
C GLU A 168 23.98 9.25 15.48
N HIS A 169 23.97 8.28 14.60
CA HIS A 169 22.91 7.33 14.42
C HIS A 169 23.49 5.94 14.53
N VAL A 170 23.01 5.14 15.48
CA VAL A 170 23.51 3.79 15.73
C VAL A 170 22.34 2.83 15.68
N VAL A 171 22.40 1.83 14.79
CA VAL A 171 21.40 0.76 14.71
C VAL A 171 22.06 -0.56 15.08
N SER A 172 21.42 -1.34 15.95
CA SER A 172 21.81 -2.73 16.12
C SER A 172 21.20 -3.56 15.01
N LEU A 173 22.07 -4.17 14.22
CA LEU A 173 21.66 -4.99 13.10
C LEU A 173 21.04 -6.30 13.58
N ASP A 174 21.59 -6.89 14.65
CA ASP A 174 21.12 -8.16 15.19
C ASP A 174 19.83 -7.96 16.00
N TRP A 175 19.78 -6.96 16.88
CA TRP A 175 18.56 -6.62 17.61
C TRP A 175 17.47 -6.10 16.68
N GLY A 176 17.84 -5.36 15.63
CA GLY A 176 16.91 -4.93 14.59
C GLY A 176 16.33 -6.10 13.80
N CYS A 177 17.15 -7.09 13.43
CA CYS A 177 16.67 -8.32 12.80
C CYS A 177 15.76 -9.11 13.75
N LEU A 178 16.16 -9.27 15.01
CA LEU A 178 15.35 -9.95 16.02
C LEU A 178 14.01 -9.24 16.20
N ALA A 179 13.99 -7.91 16.31
CA ALA A 179 12.77 -7.14 16.45
C ALA A 179 11.81 -7.34 15.27
N LEU A 180 12.31 -7.43 14.03
CA LEU A 180 11.47 -7.74 12.87
C LEU A 180 10.98 -9.20 12.85
N LEU A 181 11.76 -10.14 13.35
CA LEU A 181 11.35 -11.54 13.51
C LEU A 181 10.29 -11.69 14.61
N CYS A 182 10.47 -10.97 15.72
CA CYS A 182 9.53 -10.94 16.85
C CYS A 182 8.31 -10.06 16.57
N ASP A 183 8.35 -9.14 15.62
CA ASP A 183 7.18 -8.31 15.28
C ASP A 183 6.03 -9.15 14.72
N ALA A 184 6.35 -10.27 14.05
CA ALA A 184 5.39 -11.25 13.57
C ALA A 184 4.88 -12.23 14.65
N TYR A 185 5.18 -11.97 15.92
CA TYR A 185 4.74 -12.78 17.06
C TYR A 185 3.28 -12.48 17.41
N ASP A 186 2.41 -13.49 17.30
CA ASP A 186 1.01 -13.41 17.71
C ASP A 186 0.88 -13.65 19.23
N ILE A 187 0.31 -12.68 19.93
CA ILE A 187 0.21 -12.68 21.40
C ILE A 187 -0.92 -13.61 21.87
N ASN A 188 -1.86 -13.96 20.99
CA ASN A 188 -3.17 -14.40 21.46
C ASN A 188 -3.40 -15.90 21.58
N GLU A 189 -2.55 -16.83 21.12
CA GLU A 189 -2.86 -18.25 21.40
C GLU A 189 -1.74 -19.30 21.27
N THR A 190 -0.56 -19.03 20.69
CA THR A 190 0.61 -19.92 20.80
C THR A 190 1.89 -19.15 20.47
N ALA A 191 2.99 -19.40 21.20
CA ALA A 191 4.31 -18.82 20.93
C ALA A 191 4.86 -19.29 19.58
N LYS A 192 4.37 -18.70 18.49
CA LYS A 192 4.78 -19.03 17.11
C LYS A 192 5.47 -17.82 16.52
N MET A 193 6.77 -17.97 16.25
CA MET A 193 7.57 -16.98 15.55
C MET A 193 7.40 -17.18 14.04
N HIS A 194 7.18 -16.08 13.34
CA HIS A 194 6.91 -16.07 11.90
C HIS A 194 7.91 -15.14 11.20
N ILE A 195 8.45 -15.51 10.04
CA ILE A 195 9.38 -14.62 9.30
C ILE A 195 8.58 -13.55 8.56
N HIS A 196 8.85 -12.26 8.82
CA HIS A 196 8.11 -11.15 8.22
C HIS A 196 8.01 -11.25 6.67
N PRO A 197 6.82 -11.07 6.05
CA PRO A 197 6.63 -11.25 4.60
C PRO A 197 7.53 -10.38 3.72
N LYS A 198 7.84 -9.15 4.14
CA LYS A 198 8.78 -8.26 3.40
C LYS A 198 10.23 -8.74 3.48
N LEU A 199 10.58 -9.61 4.42
CA LEU A 199 11.91 -10.25 4.55
C LEU A 199 12.01 -11.58 3.77
N ALA A 200 10.90 -12.07 3.23
CA ALA A 200 10.83 -13.28 2.42
C ALA A 200 10.62 -12.91 0.94
N PRO A 201 11.68 -12.69 0.14
CA PRO A 201 11.52 -12.43 -1.28
C PRO A 201 11.07 -13.73 -1.93
N HIS A 202 9.98 -13.69 -2.68
CA HIS A 202 9.55 -14.67 -3.71
C HIS A 202 10.17 -16.08 -3.54
N LYS A 203 9.83 -16.75 -2.45
CA LYS A 203 10.20 -18.16 -2.21
C LYS A 203 9.01 -19.04 -2.54
N VAL A 204 9.28 -20.28 -2.94
CA VAL A 204 8.26 -21.33 -3.15
C VAL A 204 8.63 -22.52 -2.26
N ALA A 205 7.73 -22.94 -1.37
CA ALA A 205 7.93 -24.14 -0.55
C ALA A 205 7.27 -25.33 -1.23
N ILE A 206 8.00 -26.41 -1.51
CA ILE A 206 7.42 -27.65 -2.01
C ILE A 206 7.26 -28.59 -0.83
N HIS A 207 6.01 -28.92 -0.51
CA HIS A 207 5.65 -29.80 0.60
C HIS A 207 5.23 -31.17 0.08
N ILE A 208 5.86 -32.21 0.62
CA ILE A 208 5.53 -33.61 0.31
C ILE A 208 4.57 -34.14 1.38
N LYS A 209 3.32 -34.42 1.00
CA LYS A 209 2.32 -34.95 1.93
C LYS A 209 2.46 -36.47 2.06
N LYS A 210 2.87 -36.95 3.25
CA LYS A 210 2.95 -38.39 3.55
C LYS A 210 1.58 -38.93 3.98
N SER A 211 1.11 -40.02 3.36
CA SER A 211 -0.05 -40.79 3.85
C SER A 211 0.32 -41.50 5.16
N LYS A 212 -0.61 -41.53 6.14
CA LYS A 212 -0.38 -42.12 7.46
C LYS A 212 -0.37 -43.66 7.47
N ASN A 213 -0.88 -44.29 6.42
CA ASN A 213 -0.82 -45.74 6.23
C ASN A 213 -0.38 -45.98 4.77
N GLU A 214 0.72 -46.71 4.57
CA GLU A 214 1.03 -47.58 3.41
C GLU A 214 2.51 -47.59 3.00
N ALA A 215 2.87 -48.72 2.38
CA ALA A 215 4.20 -49.24 2.13
C ALA A 215 5.11 -48.37 1.24
N THR A 216 6.40 -48.70 1.34
CA THR A 216 7.60 -48.09 0.75
C THR A 216 7.64 -47.95 -0.78
N VAL A 217 6.68 -48.53 -1.51
CA VAL A 217 6.66 -48.50 -2.99
C VAL A 217 6.01 -47.21 -3.47
N GLY A 218 6.75 -46.40 -4.25
CA GLY A 218 6.29 -45.12 -4.83
C GLY A 218 6.88 -43.83 -4.22
N ASN A 219 7.72 -43.94 -3.18
CA ASN A 219 8.39 -42.77 -2.60
C ASN A 219 9.55 -42.25 -3.48
N ASP A 220 10.22 -43.12 -4.23
CA ASP A 220 11.36 -42.72 -5.06
C ASP A 220 10.91 -41.86 -6.26
N ASP A 221 9.81 -42.22 -6.91
CA ASP A 221 9.23 -41.46 -8.02
C ASP A 221 8.68 -40.10 -7.57
N LEU A 222 8.08 -40.04 -6.38
CA LEU A 222 7.62 -38.79 -5.78
C LEU A 222 8.80 -37.86 -5.48
N ASN A 223 9.91 -38.41 -4.97
CA ASN A 223 11.13 -37.64 -4.72
C ASN A 223 11.75 -37.14 -6.03
N ARG A 224 11.81 -37.96 -7.09
CA ARG A 224 12.29 -37.55 -8.42
C ARG A 224 11.43 -36.44 -9.01
N PHE A 225 10.11 -36.54 -8.91
CA PHE A 225 9.18 -35.52 -9.39
C PHE A 225 9.34 -34.18 -8.65
N VAL A 226 9.49 -34.21 -7.32
CA VAL A 226 9.76 -33.02 -6.50
C VAL A 226 11.09 -32.37 -6.86
N LEU A 227 12.14 -33.16 -7.10
CA LEU A 227 13.44 -32.66 -7.56
C LEU A 227 13.36 -32.01 -8.95
N TYR A 228 12.58 -32.58 -9.87
CA TYR A 228 12.31 -32.00 -11.18
C TYR A 228 11.63 -30.62 -11.07
N LEU A 229 10.54 -30.51 -10.29
CA LEU A 229 9.83 -29.25 -10.06
C LEU A 229 10.74 -28.19 -9.42
N ASN A 230 11.54 -28.60 -8.44
CA ASN A 230 12.52 -27.76 -7.77
C ASN A 230 13.53 -27.16 -8.76
N ASN A 231 14.07 -28.00 -9.65
CA ASN A 231 15.06 -27.58 -10.64
C ASN A 231 14.45 -26.66 -11.71
N MET A 232 13.21 -26.94 -12.15
CA MET A 232 12.49 -26.09 -13.10
C MET A 232 12.27 -24.67 -12.54
N LEU A 233 11.80 -24.56 -11.29
CA LEU A 233 11.56 -23.28 -10.63
C LEU A 233 12.87 -22.51 -10.40
N ARG A 234 13.94 -23.20 -10.00
CA ARG A 234 15.28 -22.59 -9.85
C ARG A 234 15.85 -22.08 -11.16
N LYS A 235 15.65 -22.80 -12.29
CA LYS A 235 16.06 -22.35 -13.62
C LYS A 235 15.35 -21.07 -14.07
N LYS A 236 14.14 -20.81 -13.54
CA LYS A 236 13.39 -19.56 -13.75
C LYS A 236 13.73 -18.46 -12.72
N GLY A 237 14.76 -18.67 -11.88
CA GLY A 237 15.26 -17.69 -10.92
C GLY A 237 14.52 -17.66 -9.58
N LEU A 238 13.64 -18.63 -9.30
CA LEU A 238 12.89 -18.71 -8.05
C LEU A 238 13.65 -19.51 -6.98
N ASN A 239 13.68 -18.99 -5.76
CA ASN A 239 14.27 -19.69 -4.63
C ASN A 239 13.27 -20.68 -4.04
N THR A 240 13.64 -21.96 -3.99
CA THR A 240 12.75 -23.03 -3.52
C THR A 240 13.23 -23.65 -2.21
N ILE A 241 12.28 -24.04 -1.35
CA ILE A 241 12.51 -24.82 -0.12
C ILE A 241 11.80 -26.16 -0.28
N LEU A 242 12.53 -27.26 -0.08
CA LEU A 242 11.96 -28.61 -0.08
C LEU A 242 11.76 -29.06 1.36
N THR A 243 10.55 -29.50 1.71
CA THR A 243 10.28 -30.03 3.06
C THR A 243 9.19 -31.09 3.03
N SER A 244 9.33 -32.13 3.84
CA SER A 244 8.25 -33.10 4.12
C SER A 244 7.51 -32.80 5.42
N SER A 245 7.92 -31.76 6.17
CA SER A 245 7.27 -31.29 7.39
C SER A 245 6.39 -30.07 7.09
N GLU A 246 5.12 -30.17 7.48
CA GLU A 246 4.13 -29.09 7.40
C GLU A 246 4.48 -27.93 8.36
N GLU A 247 5.19 -28.22 9.45
CA GLU A 247 5.65 -27.22 10.41
C GLU A 247 6.68 -26.28 9.80
N VAL A 248 7.64 -26.81 9.02
CA VAL A 248 8.66 -26.01 8.31
C VAL A 248 8.02 -25.09 7.27
N VAL A 249 6.97 -25.56 6.58
CA VAL A 249 6.18 -24.77 5.62
C VAL A 249 5.52 -23.59 6.32
N ASN A 250 4.96 -23.83 7.50
CA ASN A 250 4.25 -22.83 8.30
C ASN A 250 5.19 -21.79 8.91
N MET A 251 6.36 -22.20 9.41
CA MET A 251 7.38 -21.33 10.00
C MET A 251 8.01 -20.34 9.00
N CYS A 252 8.26 -20.78 7.75
CA CYS A 252 9.02 -19.99 6.80
C CYS A 252 8.24 -18.82 6.14
N LEU A 253 6.93 -18.68 6.44
CA LEU A 253 6.00 -17.68 5.86
C LEU A 253 6.21 -17.45 4.34
N VAL A 254 6.41 -18.54 3.61
CA VAL A 254 6.72 -18.51 2.18
C VAL A 254 5.46 -18.10 1.40
N PRO A 255 5.53 -17.11 0.50
CA PRO A 255 4.33 -16.60 -0.17
C PRO A 255 3.62 -17.65 -1.05
N PHE A 256 4.34 -18.66 -1.55
CA PHE A 256 3.77 -19.73 -2.36
C PHE A 256 4.17 -21.11 -1.81
N ILE A 257 3.20 -22.02 -1.68
CA ILE A 257 3.39 -23.42 -1.28
C ILE A 257 2.91 -24.31 -2.42
N VAL A 258 3.76 -25.19 -2.92
CA VAL A 258 3.41 -26.26 -3.86
C VAL A 258 3.25 -27.55 -3.06
N LEU A 259 2.05 -28.10 -3.00
CA LEU A 259 1.79 -29.39 -2.38
C LEU A 259 1.89 -30.49 -3.43
N VAL A 260 2.67 -31.52 -3.12
CA VAL A 260 2.85 -32.70 -3.96
C VAL A 260 2.55 -33.95 -3.13
N ASP A 261 1.71 -34.82 -3.66
CA ASP A 261 1.32 -36.10 -3.06
C ASP A 261 1.29 -37.21 -4.12
N ARG A 262 0.97 -38.45 -3.73
CA ARG A 262 0.88 -39.57 -4.70
C ARG A 262 -0.19 -39.35 -5.76
N THR A 263 -1.32 -38.71 -5.42
CA THR A 263 -2.35 -38.39 -6.41
C THR A 263 -1.81 -37.44 -7.48
N SER A 264 -0.84 -36.58 -7.12
CA SER A 264 -0.16 -35.68 -8.06
C SER A 264 0.65 -36.44 -9.12
N LEU A 265 1.18 -37.62 -8.80
CA LEU A 265 1.84 -38.52 -9.77
C LEU A 265 0.82 -39.20 -10.68
N GLU A 266 -0.36 -39.56 -10.15
CA GLU A 266 -1.41 -40.26 -10.88
C GLU A 266 -2.16 -39.34 -11.86
N ASN A 267 -2.43 -38.10 -11.46
CA ASN A 267 -3.28 -37.17 -12.22
C ASN A 267 -2.52 -35.97 -12.83
N GLY A 268 -1.24 -35.80 -12.51
CA GLY A 268 -0.42 -34.68 -12.99
C GLY A 268 -0.84 -33.31 -12.45
N ILE A 269 -1.62 -33.26 -11.38
CA ILE A 269 -2.10 -32.02 -10.76
C ILE A 269 -1.30 -31.74 -9.50
N ILE A 270 -0.68 -30.58 -9.44
CA ILE A 270 -0.05 -30.05 -8.23
C ILE A 270 -0.86 -28.88 -7.68
N TYR A 271 -0.87 -28.73 -6.35
CA TYR A 271 -1.62 -27.66 -5.71
C TYR A 271 -0.69 -26.51 -5.36
N VAL A 272 -0.94 -25.33 -5.89
CA VAL A 272 -0.17 -24.13 -5.55
C VAL A 272 -1.04 -23.22 -4.68
N THR A 273 -0.62 -23.00 -3.45
CA THR A 273 -1.32 -22.17 -2.48
C THR A 273 -0.51 -20.89 -2.26
N ASN A 274 -1.11 -19.73 -2.55
CA ASN A 274 -0.55 -18.47 -2.11
C ASN A 274 -0.91 -18.27 -0.62
N ARG A 275 0.03 -17.83 0.22
CA ARG A 275 -0.25 -17.56 1.65
C ARG A 275 -0.69 -16.13 1.92
N SER A 276 -0.40 -15.20 1.00
CA SER A 276 -0.79 -13.78 1.09
C SER A 276 -2.19 -13.52 0.54
N THR A 277 -2.77 -14.51 -0.16
CA THR A 277 -4.15 -14.49 -0.66
C THR A 277 -4.75 -15.87 -0.36
N THR A 278 -5.99 -15.97 0.13
CA THR A 278 -6.65 -17.24 0.49
C THR A 278 -6.96 -18.16 -0.71
N LEU A 279 -6.30 -17.96 -1.84
CA LEU A 279 -6.54 -18.66 -3.10
C LEU A 279 -5.59 -19.85 -3.25
N ARG A 280 -6.19 -21.04 -3.40
CA ARG A 280 -5.53 -22.25 -3.92
C ARG A 280 -5.76 -22.31 -5.43
N HIS A 281 -4.70 -22.46 -6.20
CA HIS A 281 -4.76 -22.65 -7.63
C HIS A 281 -4.32 -24.08 -7.96
N TYR A 282 -5.09 -24.76 -8.81
CA TYR A 282 -4.76 -26.07 -9.34
C TYR A 282 -4.15 -25.89 -10.73
N THR A 283 -3.08 -26.60 -11.02
CA THR A 283 -2.51 -26.61 -12.37
C THR A 283 -2.32 -28.06 -12.79
N LYS A 284 -3.01 -28.45 -13.86
CA LYS A 284 -2.86 -29.75 -14.51
C LYS A 284 -1.70 -29.66 -15.48
N PHE A 285 -0.75 -30.59 -15.39
CA PHE A 285 0.15 -30.84 -16.50
C PHE A 285 -0.67 -31.48 -17.63
N SER A 286 -1.13 -30.71 -18.62
CA SER A 286 -1.80 -31.30 -19.79
C SER A 286 -0.76 -31.63 -20.86
N SER A 287 -0.55 -32.92 -21.11
CA SER A 287 -0.11 -33.43 -22.41
C SER A 287 -1.31 -33.46 -23.35
N ASN A 288 -1.37 -32.57 -24.35
CA ASN A 288 -2.28 -32.75 -25.48
C ASN A 288 -1.53 -33.47 -26.60
N VAL A 289 -1.83 -34.75 -26.80
CA VAL A 289 -1.77 -35.39 -28.12
C VAL A 289 -3.09 -36.13 -28.28
N GLY A 290 -3.89 -35.72 -29.26
CA GLY A 290 -5.24 -36.22 -29.49
C GLY A 290 -5.30 -37.53 -30.28
N ASN A 291 -6.43 -38.22 -30.18
CA ASN A 291 -7.28 -38.53 -31.33
C ASN A 291 -8.62 -39.16 -30.90
N ASP A 292 -9.61 -38.93 -31.75
CA ASP A 292 -11.04 -39.23 -31.68
C ASP A 292 -11.41 -40.72 -31.53
N GLN A 293 -12.54 -41.02 -30.87
CA GLN A 293 -13.78 -41.60 -31.46
C GLN A 293 -14.72 -42.24 -30.42
N ASP A 294 -16.00 -41.83 -30.52
CA ASP A 294 -17.26 -42.60 -30.44
C ASP A 294 -17.75 -43.40 -29.20
N ASN A 295 -18.94 -42.94 -28.75
CA ASN A 295 -20.22 -43.65 -28.49
C ASN A 295 -20.42 -44.69 -27.34
N LYS A 296 -21.34 -44.26 -26.45
CA LYS A 296 -22.60 -44.91 -25.97
C LYS A 296 -22.63 -46.17 -25.08
N SER A 297 -23.45 -45.98 -24.04
CA SER A 297 -24.53 -46.83 -23.48
C SER A 297 -24.25 -47.95 -22.47
N GLU A 298 -24.90 -47.75 -21.33
CA GLU A 298 -25.72 -48.67 -20.52
C GLU A 298 -25.10 -49.79 -19.67
N SER A 299 -25.81 -49.97 -18.56
CA SER A 299 -25.60 -50.72 -17.34
C SER A 299 -25.63 -52.24 -17.47
N THR A 300 -24.86 -52.94 -16.61
CA THR A 300 -25.34 -54.00 -15.69
C THR A 300 -24.19 -54.45 -14.78
N ASP A 301 -24.48 -54.61 -13.49
CA ASP A 301 -23.63 -55.29 -12.51
C ASP A 301 -23.53 -56.79 -12.81
N GLU A 302 -22.31 -57.36 -12.74
CA GLU A 302 -22.04 -58.66 -12.11
C GLU A 302 -20.53 -58.86 -11.88
N PHE A 303 -20.18 -59.24 -10.65
CA PHE A 303 -18.83 -59.55 -10.17
C PHE A 303 -18.36 -60.92 -10.70
N VAL A 304 -17.16 -61.03 -11.29
CA VAL A 304 -16.19 -62.15 -11.08
C VAL A 304 -14.75 -61.72 -11.53
N THR A 305 -13.83 -61.83 -10.57
CA THR A 305 -12.36 -62.01 -10.55
C THR A 305 -11.40 -61.63 -11.71
N ASN A 306 -10.28 -61.02 -11.28
CA ASN A 306 -8.91 -61.03 -11.84
C ASN A 306 -8.71 -60.63 -13.31
N ASP A 307 -8.21 -59.41 -13.53
CA ASP A 307 -6.85 -59.26 -14.08
C ASP A 307 -6.32 -57.81 -13.92
N GLU A 308 -5.00 -57.73 -13.79
CA GLU A 308 -4.20 -56.56 -13.46
C GLU A 308 -4.37 -55.40 -14.47
N SER A 309 -4.86 -54.24 -14.00
CA SER A 309 -4.77 -53.00 -14.76
C SER A 309 -3.39 -52.36 -14.56
N VAL A 310 -2.55 -52.52 -15.58
CA VAL A 310 -1.29 -51.81 -15.78
C VAL A 310 -1.57 -50.31 -15.91
N TYR A 311 -1.51 -49.59 -14.79
CA TYR A 311 -1.54 -48.13 -14.77
C TYR A 311 -0.19 -47.56 -15.22
N ASN A 312 -0.10 -47.26 -16.52
CA ASN A 312 0.62 -46.16 -17.19
C ASN A 312 1.94 -45.59 -16.62
N THR A 313 2.83 -46.43 -16.07
CA THR A 313 4.19 -46.06 -15.65
C THR A 313 5.12 -45.68 -16.81
N LYS A 314 4.83 -46.12 -18.05
CA LYS A 314 5.67 -45.87 -19.23
C LYS A 314 5.81 -44.39 -19.59
N HIS A 315 4.83 -43.54 -19.27
CA HIS A 315 4.83 -42.14 -19.72
C HIS A 315 5.68 -41.22 -18.83
N ILE A 316 5.79 -41.52 -17.53
CA ILE A 316 6.65 -40.78 -16.60
C ILE A 316 8.13 -41.18 -16.78
N GLU A 317 8.38 -42.46 -17.04
CA GLU A 317 9.72 -42.98 -17.31
C GLU A 317 10.31 -42.40 -18.61
N GLN A 318 9.47 -42.19 -19.63
CA GLN A 318 9.83 -41.53 -20.87
C GLN A 318 10.20 -40.04 -20.66
N LEU A 319 9.43 -39.29 -19.86
CA LEU A 319 9.70 -37.87 -19.55
C LEU A 319 10.97 -37.67 -18.71
N LEU A 320 11.35 -38.65 -17.89
CA LEU A 320 12.60 -38.65 -17.13
C LEU A 320 13.81 -38.94 -18.04
N ASN A 321 13.67 -39.86 -18.99
CA ASN A 321 14.72 -40.21 -19.96
C ASN A 321 14.92 -39.14 -21.05
N GLU A 322 13.90 -38.35 -21.38
CA GLU A 322 13.97 -37.24 -22.35
C GLU A 322 14.45 -35.91 -21.73
N SER A 323 14.80 -35.91 -20.44
CA SER A 323 15.33 -34.72 -19.78
C SER A 323 16.79 -34.45 -20.21
N ALA A 324 17.03 -33.28 -20.82
CA ALA A 324 18.34 -32.92 -21.37
C ALA A 324 19.45 -33.01 -20.31
N THR A 325 20.53 -33.73 -20.64
CA THR A 325 21.75 -33.77 -19.84
C THR A 325 22.78 -32.80 -20.39
N TYR A 326 23.80 -32.47 -19.59
CA TYR A 326 24.81 -31.45 -19.89
C TYR A 326 25.68 -31.72 -21.14
N LYS A 327 25.39 -32.78 -21.92
CA LYS A 327 26.08 -33.14 -23.16
C LYS A 327 25.38 -32.70 -24.44
N ASP A 328 24.15 -32.17 -24.37
CA ASP A 328 23.31 -31.94 -25.57
C ASP A 328 23.37 -30.50 -26.12
N ILE A 329 24.29 -29.66 -25.63
CA ILE A 329 24.47 -28.29 -26.12
C ILE A 329 25.46 -28.33 -27.29
N ASN A 330 24.97 -28.61 -28.50
CA ASN A 330 25.65 -28.27 -29.76
C ASN A 330 24.69 -28.42 -30.96
N ASN A 331 23.74 -27.48 -31.13
CA ASN A 331 23.33 -27.01 -32.47
C ASN A 331 22.31 -25.86 -32.41
N ASN A 332 22.64 -24.76 -33.08
CA ASN A 332 21.86 -23.53 -33.22
C ASN A 332 21.07 -23.52 -34.56
N GLU A 333 20.06 -24.38 -34.73
CA GLU A 333 19.25 -24.39 -35.98
C GLU A 333 17.73 -24.22 -35.80
N TRP A 334 17.21 -24.10 -34.57
CA TRP A 334 15.74 -24.11 -34.34
C TRP A 334 15.21 -22.79 -33.77
N ALA A 335 15.38 -21.71 -34.53
CA ALA A 335 14.61 -20.48 -34.32
C ALA A 335 13.30 -20.54 -35.14
N THR A 336 12.17 -20.80 -34.48
CA THR A 336 10.82 -20.60 -35.02
C THR A 336 9.92 -19.90 -34.01
N THR A 337 9.06 -19.02 -34.51
CA THR A 337 8.16 -18.14 -33.72
C THR A 337 7.15 -18.94 -32.89
N PRO A 338 6.79 -18.49 -31.67
CA PRO A 338 6.16 -19.34 -30.65
C PRO A 338 4.66 -19.65 -30.83
N TYR A 339 4.04 -19.35 -31.97
CA TYR A 339 2.60 -19.58 -32.17
C TYR A 339 2.28 -20.20 -33.55
N PRO A 340 1.56 -21.34 -33.60
CA PRO A 340 0.99 -21.88 -34.84
C PRO A 340 -0.14 -21.00 -35.38
N ALA A 341 -0.33 -20.96 -36.70
CA ALA A 341 -1.27 -20.07 -37.40
C ALA A 341 -2.77 -20.33 -37.14
N ASP A 342 -3.15 -21.46 -36.52
CA ASP A 342 -4.54 -21.95 -36.48
C ASP A 342 -5.13 -22.18 -35.06
N VAL A 343 -4.63 -21.50 -34.02
CA VAL A 343 -5.17 -21.67 -32.65
C VAL A 343 -6.51 -20.94 -32.48
N LYS A 344 -7.60 -21.69 -32.25
CA LYS A 344 -8.87 -21.14 -31.73
C LYS A 344 -8.64 -20.55 -30.34
N SER A 345 -9.07 -19.31 -30.13
CA SER A 345 -8.92 -18.57 -28.87
C SER A 345 -9.43 -19.37 -27.65
N PRO A 346 -8.81 -19.25 -26.47
CA PRO A 346 -9.21 -20.01 -25.29
C PRO A 346 -10.66 -19.71 -24.91
N ILE A 347 -11.45 -20.77 -24.74
CA ILE A 347 -12.77 -20.68 -24.10
C ILE A 347 -12.53 -20.22 -22.65
N GLU A 348 -13.12 -19.09 -22.28
CA GLU A 348 -13.06 -18.53 -20.92
C GLU A 348 -13.50 -19.57 -19.87
N GLU A 349 -12.56 -20.05 -19.05
CA GLU A 349 -12.91 -20.83 -17.85
C GLU A 349 -13.77 -19.96 -16.91
N LYS A 350 -15.01 -20.39 -16.66
CA LYS A 350 -15.93 -19.70 -15.75
C LYS A 350 -15.37 -19.72 -14.33
N LYS A 351 -14.97 -18.55 -13.83
CA LYS A 351 -14.61 -18.31 -12.42
C LYS A 351 -15.68 -18.89 -11.48
N PRO A 352 -15.29 -19.47 -10.32
CA PRO A 352 -16.25 -19.99 -9.35
C PRO A 352 -17.27 -18.92 -8.96
N ARG A 353 -18.54 -19.32 -8.88
CA ARG A 353 -19.69 -18.42 -8.70
C ARG A 353 -19.74 -17.93 -7.25
N ILE A 354 -19.08 -16.81 -6.96
CA ILE A 354 -19.16 -16.13 -5.66
C ILE A 354 -20.58 -15.52 -5.54
N ASP A 355 -21.32 -15.84 -4.47
CA ASP A 355 -22.60 -15.17 -4.20
C ASP A 355 -22.33 -13.68 -3.94
N PRO A 356 -22.91 -12.75 -4.72
CA PRO A 356 -22.75 -11.33 -4.49
C PRO A 356 -23.02 -10.90 -3.04
N LYS A 357 -23.92 -11.57 -2.31
CA LYS A 357 -24.24 -11.23 -0.90
C LYS A 357 -23.07 -11.39 0.06
N ASP A 358 -22.10 -12.24 -0.29
CA ASP A 358 -20.90 -12.47 0.50
C ASP A 358 -19.78 -11.47 0.17
N THR A 359 -19.95 -10.71 -0.91
CA THR A 359 -19.03 -9.66 -1.33
C THR A 359 -19.42 -8.28 -0.79
N CYS A 360 -18.47 -7.35 -0.78
CA CYS A 360 -18.76 -5.98 -0.40
C CYS A 360 -18.15 -4.90 -1.30
N VAL A 361 -18.74 -3.70 -1.19
CA VAL A 361 -18.30 -2.46 -1.81
C VAL A 361 -18.06 -1.42 -0.72
N LEU A 362 -16.91 -0.75 -0.74
CA LEU A 362 -16.58 0.33 0.21
C LEU A 362 -16.68 1.69 -0.49
N LEU A 363 -17.50 2.58 0.07
CA LEU A 363 -17.72 3.93 -0.43
C LEU A 363 -17.10 4.96 0.51
N PHE A 364 -16.27 5.84 -0.04
CA PHE A 364 -15.57 6.88 0.70
C PHE A 364 -16.11 8.28 0.37
N PRO A 365 -16.38 9.11 1.39
CA PRO A 365 -16.80 10.48 1.17
C PRO A 365 -15.68 11.36 0.62
N GLY A 366 -16.08 12.52 0.11
CA GLY A 366 -15.16 13.62 -0.14
C GLY A 366 -15.29 14.74 0.90
N GLN A 367 -14.72 15.89 0.54
CA GLN A 367 -14.67 17.10 1.36
C GLN A 367 -16.07 17.55 1.82
N GLY A 368 -16.13 18.12 3.02
CA GLY A 368 -17.34 18.70 3.62
C GLY A 368 -18.22 17.71 4.39
N THR A 369 -17.76 16.47 4.57
CA THR A 369 -18.43 15.46 5.40
C THR A 369 -17.96 15.45 6.85
N ILE A 370 -16.69 15.79 7.08
CA ILE A 370 -16.11 15.86 8.42
C ILE A 370 -16.51 17.13 9.17
N LYS A 371 -16.78 16.98 10.47
CA LYS A 371 -17.02 18.07 11.44
C LYS A 371 -16.10 17.90 12.64
N VAL A 372 -15.86 19.00 13.34
CA VAL A 372 -15.10 19.02 14.59
C VAL A 372 -15.71 18.04 15.59
N GLY A 373 -14.86 17.21 16.20
CA GLY A 373 -15.24 16.21 17.19
C GLY A 373 -15.76 14.88 16.62
N MET A 374 -16.00 14.76 15.30
CA MET A 374 -16.53 13.52 14.71
C MET A 374 -15.60 12.32 14.88
N ILE A 375 -14.29 12.55 14.99
CA ILE A 375 -13.29 11.48 15.09
C ILE A 375 -13.17 10.87 16.49
N LYS A 376 -13.85 11.44 17.51
CA LYS A 376 -13.86 10.89 18.89
C LYS A 376 -14.35 9.43 18.92
N GLN A 377 -15.24 9.07 18.00
CA GLN A 377 -15.76 7.72 17.85
C GLN A 377 -14.76 6.71 17.24
N TYR A 378 -13.60 7.16 16.79
CA TYR A 378 -12.55 6.30 16.22
C TYR A 378 -11.28 6.36 17.05
N ILE A 379 -11.00 7.47 17.73
CA ILE A 379 -9.69 7.72 18.37
C ILE A 379 -9.36 6.82 19.57
N HIS A 380 -10.34 6.08 20.10
CA HIS A 380 -10.10 5.06 21.12
C HIS A 380 -9.48 3.79 20.54
N ILE A 381 -9.57 3.58 19.22
CA ILE A 381 -8.92 2.49 18.51
C ILE A 381 -7.44 2.87 18.30
N PRO A 382 -6.47 2.10 18.84
CA PRO A 382 -5.05 2.44 18.73
C PRO A 382 -4.59 2.66 17.28
N ASP A 383 -4.96 1.76 16.37
CA ASP A 383 -4.59 1.86 14.95
C ASP A 383 -5.17 3.12 14.27
N ALA A 384 -6.39 3.52 14.66
CA ALA A 384 -6.99 4.75 14.16
C ALA A 384 -6.23 6.00 14.65
N ARG A 385 -5.79 6.01 15.91
CA ARG A 385 -4.96 7.09 16.47
C ARG A 385 -3.59 7.16 15.80
N ASP A 386 -2.96 6.02 15.58
CA ASP A 386 -1.68 5.89 14.90
C ASP A 386 -1.70 6.50 13.50
N LEU A 387 -2.81 6.35 12.75
CA LEU A 387 -2.98 6.99 11.44
C LEU A 387 -2.91 8.53 11.54
N PHE A 388 -3.52 9.13 12.57
CA PHE A 388 -3.45 10.56 12.80
C PHE A 388 -2.05 11.02 13.22
N GLU A 389 -1.36 10.24 14.05
CA GLU A 389 0.00 10.56 14.48
C GLU A 389 0.98 10.54 13.29
N ILE A 390 0.91 9.52 12.43
CA ILE A 390 1.71 9.48 11.20
C ILE A 390 1.32 10.63 10.26
N ALA A 391 0.02 10.93 10.12
CA ALA A 391 -0.41 12.05 9.29
C ALA A 391 0.14 13.39 9.82
N ASN A 392 0.15 13.60 11.13
CA ASN A 392 0.73 14.81 11.76
C ASN A 392 2.20 14.98 11.40
N GLU A 393 2.97 13.89 11.44
CA GLU A 393 4.40 13.89 11.07
C GLU A 393 4.62 14.26 9.61
N ILE A 394 3.81 13.73 8.69
CA ILE A 394 3.91 14.01 7.24
C ILE A 394 3.47 15.45 6.92
N LEU A 395 2.42 15.91 7.58
CA LEU A 395 1.79 17.20 7.32
C LEU A 395 2.54 18.37 7.97
N ASN A 396 3.37 18.08 8.98
CA ASN A 396 4.04 19.06 9.84
C ASN A 396 3.07 20.00 10.57
N TYR A 397 1.86 19.51 10.90
CA TYR A 397 0.91 20.17 11.79
C TYR A 397 0.00 19.13 12.45
N ASP A 398 -0.65 19.52 13.55
CA ASP A 398 -1.50 18.62 14.33
C ASP A 398 -2.92 18.54 13.73
N LEU A 399 -3.09 17.65 12.74
CA LEU A 399 -4.38 17.30 12.13
C LEU A 399 -5.35 16.71 13.15
N LEU A 400 -4.86 15.88 14.07
CA LEU A 400 -5.67 15.28 15.14
C LEU A 400 -6.38 16.36 15.97
N LYS A 401 -5.62 17.35 16.45
CA LYS A 401 -6.16 18.47 17.21
C LYS A 401 -7.16 19.30 16.42
N ILE A 402 -6.90 19.55 15.13
CA ILE A 402 -7.84 20.28 14.25
C ILE A 402 -9.15 19.50 14.12
N CYS A 403 -9.10 18.19 13.89
CA CYS A 403 -10.29 17.36 13.75
C CYS A 403 -11.06 17.19 15.08
N LEU A 404 -10.39 17.15 16.23
CA LEU A 404 -11.03 17.01 17.54
C LEU A 404 -11.63 18.32 18.06
N ASN A 405 -10.89 19.41 17.94
CA ASN A 405 -11.14 20.64 18.69
C ASN A 405 -11.40 21.87 17.78
N GLY A 406 -11.10 21.78 16.49
CA GLY A 406 -11.34 22.87 15.54
C GLY A 406 -10.32 24.01 15.62
N PRO A 407 -10.70 25.25 15.27
CA PRO A 407 -12.06 25.70 14.94
C PRO A 407 -12.62 25.09 13.64
N GLN A 408 -13.95 25.01 13.52
CA GLN A 408 -14.62 24.42 12.34
C GLN A 408 -14.25 25.14 11.04
N GLU A 409 -14.14 26.47 11.08
CA GLU A 409 -13.70 27.29 9.94
C GLU A 409 -12.34 26.85 9.39
N LYS A 410 -11.39 26.54 10.29
CA LYS A 410 -10.08 26.03 9.90
C LYS A 410 -10.18 24.64 9.28
N LEU A 411 -10.99 23.75 9.86
CA LEU A 411 -11.23 22.41 9.32
C LEU A 411 -11.92 22.44 7.95
N ASP A 412 -12.76 23.45 7.68
CA ASP A 412 -13.49 23.60 6.43
C ASP A 412 -12.61 24.10 5.27
N ARG A 413 -11.47 24.75 5.57
CA ARG A 413 -10.51 25.16 4.52
C ARG A 413 -10.01 23.92 3.78
N THR A 414 -10.00 24.02 2.45
CA THR A 414 -9.69 22.92 1.52
C THR A 414 -8.33 22.26 1.80
N GLU A 415 -7.33 23.06 2.20
CA GLU A 415 -5.99 22.58 2.56
C GLU A 415 -5.97 21.63 3.77
N PHE A 416 -6.87 21.80 4.74
CA PHE A 416 -6.97 20.94 5.93
C PHE A 416 -8.04 19.85 5.75
N ASN A 417 -9.18 20.20 5.16
CA ASN A 417 -10.34 19.32 5.05
C ASN A 417 -10.06 18.04 4.26
N GLN A 418 -9.28 18.17 3.18
CA GLN A 418 -8.96 17.03 2.32
C GLN A 418 -8.15 15.97 3.07
N ALA A 419 -7.07 16.37 3.76
CA ALA A 419 -6.29 15.46 4.60
C ALA A 419 -7.14 14.88 5.75
N ALA A 420 -7.92 15.74 6.40
CA ALA A 420 -8.82 15.35 7.48
C ALA A 420 -9.83 14.28 7.04
N THR A 421 -10.42 14.45 5.85
CA THR A 421 -11.39 13.51 5.27
C THR A 421 -10.72 12.15 5.01
N VAL A 422 -9.56 12.13 4.36
CA VAL A 422 -8.85 10.87 4.04
C VAL A 422 -8.47 10.12 5.32
N VAL A 423 -7.80 10.78 6.26
CA VAL A 423 -7.35 10.14 7.50
C VAL A 423 -8.55 9.68 8.35
N SER A 424 -9.62 10.47 8.42
CA SER A 424 -10.82 10.08 9.18
C SER A 424 -11.57 8.90 8.55
N SER A 425 -11.62 8.82 7.21
CA SER A 425 -12.18 7.65 6.53
C SER A 425 -11.33 6.40 6.74
N LEU A 426 -10.00 6.52 6.76
CA LEU A 426 -9.12 5.39 7.09
C LEU A 426 -9.25 4.98 8.56
N ALA A 427 -9.39 5.93 9.49
CA ALA A 427 -9.69 5.65 10.89
C ALA A 427 -11.06 4.93 11.06
N ALA A 428 -12.07 5.30 10.27
CA ALA A 428 -13.34 4.58 10.23
C ALA A 428 -13.19 3.16 9.67
N LEU A 429 -12.25 2.90 8.74
CA LEU A 429 -11.95 1.54 8.30
C LEU A 429 -11.39 0.67 9.42
N GLU A 430 -10.59 1.20 10.33
CA GLU A 430 -10.09 0.42 11.47
C GLU A 430 -11.24 -0.04 12.39
N LYS A 431 -12.26 0.81 12.59
CA LYS A 431 -13.51 0.40 13.24
C LYS A 431 -14.27 -0.69 12.48
N LEU A 432 -14.28 -0.63 11.14
CA LEU A 432 -14.84 -1.71 10.33
C LEU A 432 -14.02 -3.00 10.50
N ARG A 433 -12.69 -2.90 10.60
CA ARG A 433 -11.78 -4.04 10.77
C ARG A 433 -12.05 -4.78 12.07
N GLU A 434 -12.27 -4.07 13.17
CA GLU A 434 -12.67 -4.69 14.45
C GLU A 434 -14.04 -5.39 14.35
N ARG A 435 -15.00 -4.79 13.64
CA ARG A 435 -16.38 -5.31 13.55
C ARG A 435 -16.57 -6.44 12.56
N ASN A 436 -15.88 -6.39 11.42
CA ASN A 436 -15.99 -7.36 10.35
C ASN A 436 -14.68 -7.44 9.53
N PRO A 437 -13.67 -8.17 10.01
CA PRO A 437 -12.41 -8.37 9.29
C PRO A 437 -12.61 -8.95 7.88
N ASN A 438 -13.64 -9.77 7.69
CA ASN A 438 -13.89 -10.43 6.41
C ASN A 438 -14.28 -9.45 5.29
N ALA A 439 -14.78 -8.25 5.62
CA ALA A 439 -15.09 -7.22 4.62
C ALA A 439 -13.87 -6.86 3.75
N PHE A 440 -12.65 -6.95 4.28
CA PHE A 440 -11.43 -6.66 3.54
C PHE A 440 -11.08 -7.76 2.54
N ASN A 441 -11.42 -9.01 2.84
CA ASN A 441 -11.18 -10.17 1.97
C ASN A 441 -12.24 -10.29 0.88
N THR A 442 -13.48 -9.86 1.17
CA THR A 442 -14.60 -9.96 0.24
C THR A 442 -14.91 -8.64 -0.49
N CYS A 443 -14.07 -7.62 -0.31
CA CYS A 443 -14.19 -6.35 -1.02
C CYS A 443 -13.87 -6.52 -2.51
N ILE A 444 -14.90 -6.46 -3.34
CA ILE A 444 -14.76 -6.57 -4.80
C ILE A 444 -14.52 -5.21 -5.47
N ALA A 445 -15.01 -4.13 -4.86
CA ALA A 445 -14.92 -2.79 -5.42
C ALA A 445 -14.86 -1.70 -4.35
N THR A 446 -14.18 -0.60 -4.70
CA THR A 446 -14.12 0.62 -3.91
C THR A 446 -14.37 1.82 -4.81
N ALA A 447 -15.03 2.83 -4.25
CA ALA A 447 -15.23 4.10 -4.92
C ALA A 447 -15.19 5.21 -3.89
N GLY A 448 -14.46 6.26 -4.20
CA GLY A 448 -14.40 7.43 -3.34
C GLY A 448 -14.77 8.68 -4.09
N TYR A 449 -15.51 9.57 -3.43
CA TYR A 449 -16.00 10.79 -4.03
C TYR A 449 -14.95 11.91 -3.95
N SER A 450 -14.51 12.41 -5.10
CA SER A 450 -13.46 13.44 -5.23
C SER A 450 -12.18 13.05 -4.46
N VAL A 451 -11.86 13.72 -3.36
CA VAL A 451 -10.70 13.37 -2.51
C VAL A 451 -10.79 11.95 -1.94
N GLY A 452 -12.01 11.43 -1.73
CA GLY A 452 -12.20 10.04 -1.29
C GLY A 452 -11.63 9.01 -2.27
N GLU A 453 -11.45 9.36 -3.55
CA GLU A 453 -10.79 8.48 -4.53
C GLU A 453 -9.35 8.15 -4.08
N ILE A 454 -8.67 9.08 -3.40
CA ILE A 454 -7.35 8.84 -2.80
C ILE A 454 -7.46 7.82 -1.66
N THR A 455 -8.49 7.91 -0.81
CA THR A 455 -8.77 6.91 0.23
C THR A 455 -9.00 5.51 -0.36
N ALA A 456 -9.76 5.42 -1.46
CA ALA A 456 -10.00 4.17 -2.17
C ALA A 456 -8.70 3.58 -2.76
N LEU A 457 -7.84 4.43 -3.32
CA LEU A 457 -6.53 4.04 -3.85
C LEU A 457 -5.60 3.55 -2.72
N ILE A 458 -5.58 4.22 -1.55
CA ILE A 458 -4.80 3.77 -0.37
C ILE A 458 -5.31 2.39 0.09
N LEU A 459 -6.62 2.24 0.31
CA LEU A 459 -7.20 0.97 0.76
C LEU A 459 -6.89 -0.16 -0.22
N SER A 460 -7.04 0.07 -1.53
CA SER A 460 -6.77 -0.96 -2.53
C SER A 460 -5.28 -1.37 -2.59
N GLY A 461 -4.37 -0.58 -2.01
CA GLY A 461 -2.93 -0.78 -2.08
C GLY A 461 -2.28 -0.16 -3.32
N ALA A 462 -3.05 0.53 -4.17
CA ALA A 462 -2.56 1.18 -5.38
C ALA A 462 -1.55 2.28 -5.07
N ILE A 463 -1.71 2.98 -3.95
CA ILE A 463 -0.74 3.94 -3.41
C ILE A 463 -0.53 3.67 -1.92
N THR A 464 0.63 4.04 -1.38
CA THR A 464 0.90 3.93 0.05
C THR A 464 0.13 4.97 0.85
N PHE A 465 -0.06 4.74 2.14
CA PHE A 465 -0.69 5.72 3.02
C PHE A 465 0.10 7.03 3.02
N GLU A 466 1.41 6.97 3.18
CA GLU A 466 2.28 8.13 3.29
C GLU A 466 2.29 8.95 1.99
N ASP A 467 2.34 8.28 0.84
CA ASP A 467 2.21 8.94 -0.47
C ASP A 467 0.83 9.57 -0.65
N GLY A 468 -0.22 8.88 -0.21
CA GLY A 468 -1.58 9.40 -0.22
C GLY A 468 -1.74 10.67 0.63
N ILE A 469 -1.15 10.71 1.83
CA ILE A 469 -1.18 11.89 2.71
C ILE A 469 -0.37 13.06 2.12
N ARG A 470 0.81 12.80 1.54
CA ARG A 470 1.56 13.83 0.82
C ARG A 470 0.78 14.38 -0.37
N LEU A 471 0.21 13.49 -1.18
CA LEU A 471 -0.59 13.86 -2.35
C LEU A 471 -1.80 14.70 -1.98
N VAL A 472 -2.56 14.33 -0.94
CA VAL A 472 -3.74 15.08 -0.52
C VAL A 472 -3.39 16.43 0.09
N CYS A 473 -2.25 16.56 0.78
CA CYS A 473 -1.74 17.83 1.28
C CYS A 473 -1.44 18.80 0.12
N VAL A 474 -0.67 18.33 -0.87
CA VAL A 474 -0.36 19.12 -2.07
C VAL A 474 -1.63 19.46 -2.86
N ARG A 475 -2.55 18.50 -3.03
CA ARG A 475 -3.83 18.70 -3.69
C ARG A 475 -4.68 19.76 -2.99
N GLY A 476 -4.82 19.68 -1.68
CA GLY A 476 -5.59 20.65 -0.89
C GLY A 476 -5.05 22.07 -1.03
N LYS A 477 -3.73 22.26 -0.85
CA LYS A 477 -3.06 23.56 -0.99
C LYS A 477 -3.15 24.11 -2.42
N ALA A 478 -2.89 23.28 -3.43
CA ALA A 478 -2.92 23.69 -4.83
C ALA A 478 -4.33 24.06 -5.30
N MET A 479 -5.36 23.33 -4.85
CA MET A 479 -6.76 23.67 -5.14
C MET A 479 -7.24 24.91 -4.38
N GLN A 480 -6.79 25.12 -3.13
CA GLN A 480 -7.04 26.37 -2.41
C GLN A 480 -6.42 27.56 -3.15
N PHE A 481 -5.16 27.44 -3.57
CA PHE A 481 -4.49 28.46 -4.37
C PHE A 481 -5.22 28.77 -5.68
N ALA A 482 -5.72 27.75 -6.38
CA ALA A 482 -6.55 27.96 -7.57
C ALA A 482 -7.88 28.65 -7.25
N SER A 483 -8.46 28.36 -6.07
CA SER A 483 -9.70 28.98 -5.58
C SER A 483 -9.51 30.47 -5.32
N ASP A 484 -8.38 30.85 -4.73
CA ASP A 484 -8.09 32.23 -4.30
C ASP A 484 -7.76 33.18 -5.46
N ARG A 485 -7.52 32.66 -6.68
CA ARG A 485 -7.15 33.45 -7.86
C ARG A 485 -8.29 34.28 -8.45
N VAL A 486 -9.49 33.73 -8.43
CA VAL A 486 -10.68 34.38 -9.03
C VAL A 486 -11.92 34.04 -8.19
N PRO A 487 -12.88 34.97 -8.07
CA PRO A 487 -14.16 34.66 -7.44
C PRO A 487 -14.86 33.51 -8.17
N GLN A 488 -15.15 32.44 -7.43
CA GLN A 488 -15.73 31.22 -7.99
C GLN A 488 -16.45 30.41 -6.91
N GLY A 489 -17.27 29.44 -7.32
CA GLY A 489 -18.00 28.60 -6.36
C GLY A 489 -18.71 27.41 -6.98
N MET A 490 -19.60 26.80 -6.20
CA MET A 490 -20.42 25.66 -6.63
C MET A 490 -21.87 25.82 -6.21
N LEU A 491 -22.77 25.30 -7.03
CA LEU A 491 -24.21 25.43 -6.93
C LEU A 491 -24.87 24.06 -7.09
N SER A 492 -25.61 23.64 -6.07
CA SER A 492 -26.41 22.42 -6.09
C SER A 492 -27.75 22.69 -6.76
N VAL A 493 -28.05 22.02 -7.87
CA VAL A 493 -29.28 22.23 -8.64
C VAL A 493 -30.12 20.95 -8.73
N THR A 494 -31.40 21.04 -8.36
CA THR A 494 -32.39 19.99 -8.63
C THR A 494 -32.99 20.21 -10.01
N CYS A 495 -32.72 19.31 -10.93
CA CYS A 495 -33.19 19.32 -12.30
C CYS A 495 -34.58 18.69 -12.39
N THR A 496 -35.54 19.40 -12.97
CA THR A 496 -36.80 18.81 -13.43
C THR A 496 -36.60 18.16 -14.81
N PRO A 497 -37.57 17.38 -15.34
CA PRO A 497 -37.51 16.89 -16.71
C PRO A 497 -37.40 17.98 -17.79
N LYS A 498 -37.77 19.23 -17.46
CA LYS A 498 -37.65 20.40 -18.35
C LYS A 498 -36.31 21.12 -18.23
N ALA A 499 -35.41 20.66 -17.34
CA ALA A 499 -34.15 21.34 -17.07
C ALA A 499 -33.23 21.33 -18.29
N GLN A 500 -32.73 22.51 -18.68
CA GLN A 500 -31.85 22.68 -19.84
C GLN A 500 -30.41 22.95 -19.38
N LEU A 501 -29.75 21.95 -18.78
CA LEU A 501 -28.42 22.11 -18.15
C LEU A 501 -27.35 22.73 -19.07
N HIS A 502 -27.26 22.27 -20.33
CA HIS A 502 -26.28 22.78 -21.28
C HIS A 502 -26.56 24.25 -21.66
N LYS A 503 -27.84 24.58 -21.88
CA LYS A 503 -28.28 25.94 -22.17
C LYS A 503 -28.01 26.85 -20.97
N ALA A 504 -28.41 26.42 -19.77
CA ALA A 504 -28.15 27.14 -18.52
C ALA A 504 -26.68 27.51 -18.34
N CYS A 505 -25.75 26.57 -18.60
CA CYS A 505 -24.31 26.84 -18.51
C CYS A 505 -23.81 27.78 -19.61
N THR A 506 -24.37 27.69 -20.83
CA THR A 506 -24.02 28.56 -21.95
C THR A 506 -24.48 29.99 -21.71
N ASP A 507 -25.75 30.17 -21.33
CA ASP A 507 -26.35 31.47 -21.04
C ASP A 507 -25.66 32.12 -19.83
N ALA A 508 -25.35 31.34 -18.78
CA ALA A 508 -24.60 31.81 -17.62
C ALA A 508 -23.19 32.31 -17.97
N LYS A 509 -22.49 31.63 -18.88
CA LYS A 509 -21.18 32.11 -19.37
C LYS A 509 -21.34 33.41 -20.15
N GLN A 510 -22.32 33.49 -21.04
CA GLN A 510 -22.59 34.69 -21.83
C GLN A 510 -22.89 35.90 -20.93
N TRP A 511 -23.75 35.71 -19.93
CA TRP A 511 -24.03 36.71 -18.91
C TRP A 511 -22.75 37.15 -18.16
N ALA A 512 -21.88 36.21 -17.79
CA ALA A 512 -20.63 36.55 -17.13
C ALA A 512 -19.66 37.36 -18.03
N ILE A 513 -19.65 37.12 -19.36
CA ILE A 513 -18.91 37.96 -20.32
C ILE A 513 -19.45 39.40 -20.28
N GLU A 514 -20.78 39.56 -20.31
CA GLU A 514 -21.45 40.87 -20.25
C GLU A 514 -21.15 41.61 -18.94
N MET A 515 -20.94 40.87 -17.84
CA MET A 515 -20.50 41.39 -16.55
C MET A 515 -18.99 41.64 -16.45
N GLY A 516 -18.23 41.45 -17.53
CA GLY A 516 -16.80 41.76 -17.61
C GLY A 516 -15.84 40.61 -17.28
N VAL A 517 -16.32 39.38 -17.15
CA VAL A 517 -15.46 38.20 -16.96
C VAL A 517 -14.87 37.78 -18.31
N GLN A 518 -13.55 37.85 -18.47
CA GLN A 518 -12.88 37.58 -19.75
C GLN A 518 -13.01 36.13 -20.22
N GLU A 519 -12.78 35.15 -19.33
CA GLU A 519 -12.83 33.72 -19.64
C GLU A 519 -13.77 32.99 -18.67
N PRO A 520 -15.11 33.16 -18.81
CA PRO A 520 -16.02 32.63 -17.83
C PRO A 520 -16.16 31.11 -17.95
N VAL A 521 -16.14 30.47 -16.78
CA VAL A 521 -16.41 29.05 -16.62
C VAL A 521 -17.76 28.90 -15.94
N CYS A 522 -18.62 28.07 -16.52
CA CYS A 522 -19.77 27.48 -15.86
C CYS A 522 -20.02 26.12 -16.49
N SER A 523 -20.00 25.07 -15.66
CA SER A 523 -20.18 23.70 -16.14
C SER A 523 -20.71 22.80 -15.04
N VAL A 524 -21.22 21.63 -15.42
CA VAL A 524 -21.49 20.56 -14.45
C VAL A 524 -20.13 20.08 -13.91
N ALA A 525 -19.92 20.25 -12.61
CA ALA A 525 -18.76 19.72 -11.90
C ALA A 525 -19.02 18.32 -11.34
N ILE A 526 -20.28 18.00 -11.00
CA ILE A 526 -20.61 16.73 -10.35
C ILE A 526 -21.96 16.22 -10.82
N PHE A 527 -21.97 15.00 -11.34
CA PHE A 527 -23.18 14.21 -11.58
C PHE A 527 -23.46 13.38 -10.32
N MET A 528 -24.32 13.89 -9.43
CA MET A 528 -24.54 13.27 -8.11
C MET A 528 -25.53 12.10 -8.20
N HIS A 529 -26.74 12.36 -8.68
CA HIS A 529 -27.79 11.36 -8.98
C HIS A 529 -28.76 11.96 -10.02
N THR A 530 -29.72 11.18 -10.52
CA THR A 530 -30.58 11.53 -11.68
C THR A 530 -31.02 12.99 -11.70
N GLU A 531 -31.67 13.46 -10.64
CA GLU A 531 -32.22 14.82 -10.53
C GLU A 531 -31.23 15.86 -9.98
N ARG A 532 -30.10 15.46 -9.39
CA ARG A 532 -29.20 16.41 -8.72
C ARG A 532 -27.86 16.50 -9.41
N LYS A 533 -27.50 17.70 -9.84
CA LYS A 533 -26.18 18.04 -10.37
C LYS A 533 -25.58 19.17 -9.55
N ILE A 534 -24.26 19.24 -9.53
CA ILE A 534 -23.54 20.40 -9.01
C ILE A 534 -22.94 21.15 -10.18
N LEU A 535 -23.35 22.39 -10.35
CA LEU A 535 -22.75 23.34 -11.28
C LEU A 535 -21.63 24.08 -10.56
N ALA A 536 -20.58 24.47 -11.28
CA ALA A 536 -19.48 25.24 -10.72
C ALA A 536 -18.89 26.17 -11.78
N GLY A 537 -18.37 27.30 -11.31
CA GLY A 537 -17.94 28.37 -12.18
C GLY A 537 -17.64 29.68 -11.46
N ASN A 538 -17.48 30.74 -12.24
CA ASN A 538 -17.38 32.11 -11.74
C ASN A 538 -18.65 32.54 -10.99
N ILE A 539 -18.52 33.44 -10.02
CA ILE A 539 -19.65 33.87 -9.17
C ILE A 539 -20.78 34.47 -10.01
N GLU A 540 -20.43 35.28 -11.01
CA GLU A 540 -21.35 35.99 -11.91
C GLU A 540 -22.19 35.00 -12.73
N ALA A 541 -21.56 33.93 -13.24
CA ALA A 541 -22.26 32.88 -13.97
C ALA A 541 -23.21 32.09 -13.06
N LEU A 542 -22.81 31.80 -11.82
CA LEU A 542 -23.68 31.12 -10.86
C LEU A 542 -24.86 32.01 -10.44
N GLN A 543 -24.65 33.32 -10.32
CA GLN A 543 -25.70 34.29 -9.99
C GLN A 543 -26.78 34.35 -11.07
N TYR A 544 -26.40 34.24 -12.35
CA TYR A 544 -27.36 34.09 -13.44
C TYR A 544 -28.26 32.87 -13.25
N ILE A 545 -27.70 31.72 -12.86
CA ILE A 545 -28.48 30.51 -12.64
C ILE A 545 -29.42 30.66 -11.44
N GLU A 546 -28.95 31.28 -10.35
CA GLU A 546 -29.76 31.55 -9.16
C GLU A 546 -30.97 32.43 -9.49
N ASN A 547 -30.76 33.48 -10.29
CA ASN A 547 -31.82 34.42 -10.68
C ASN A 547 -32.83 33.80 -11.66
N ASN A 548 -32.38 32.89 -12.55
CA ASN A 548 -33.20 32.33 -13.63
C ASN A 548 -33.63 30.87 -13.38
N GLN A 549 -33.55 30.38 -12.13
CA GLN A 549 -33.72 28.95 -11.83
C GLN A 549 -35.00 28.32 -12.39
N LYS A 550 -36.13 29.05 -12.32
CA LYS A 550 -37.45 28.54 -12.77
C LYS A 550 -37.48 28.38 -14.30
N GLU A 551 -36.98 29.36 -15.03
CA GLU A 551 -36.93 29.36 -16.49
C GLU A 551 -35.97 28.29 -17.03
N LEU A 552 -34.88 28.07 -16.31
CA LEU A 552 -33.88 27.03 -16.61
C LEU A 552 -34.37 25.61 -16.24
N GLY A 553 -35.54 25.49 -15.62
CA GLY A 553 -36.15 24.22 -15.25
C GLY A 553 -35.57 23.58 -13.98
N PHE A 554 -35.00 24.37 -13.09
CA PHE A 554 -34.53 23.93 -11.78
C PHE A 554 -35.61 24.15 -10.71
N SER A 555 -35.91 23.11 -9.92
CA SER A 555 -36.90 23.21 -8.83
C SER A 555 -36.31 23.71 -7.51
N ASN A 556 -34.99 23.55 -7.32
CA ASN A 556 -34.27 24.12 -6.21
C ASN A 556 -32.81 24.37 -6.59
N VAL A 557 -32.26 25.47 -6.10
CA VAL A 557 -30.90 25.92 -6.34
C VAL A 557 -30.29 26.37 -5.00
N THR A 558 -29.12 25.84 -4.64
CA THR A 558 -28.50 26.11 -3.34
C THR A 558 -26.99 26.25 -3.45
N ARG A 559 -26.43 27.35 -2.94
CA ARG A 559 -24.99 27.59 -2.89
C ARG A 559 -24.30 26.61 -1.95
N LEU A 560 -23.18 26.04 -2.38
CA LEU A 560 -22.38 25.17 -1.51
C LEU A 560 -21.32 25.99 -0.76
N PRO A 561 -21.10 25.73 0.55
CA PRO A 561 -20.10 26.43 1.36
C PRO A 561 -18.70 25.87 1.08
N VAL A 562 -18.16 26.15 -0.11
CA VAL A 562 -16.85 25.69 -0.56
C VAL A 562 -16.03 26.84 -1.09
N SER A 563 -14.71 26.73 -1.01
CA SER A 563 -13.79 27.81 -1.38
C SER A 563 -13.72 28.09 -2.87
N GLY A 564 -14.10 27.12 -3.73
CA GLY A 564 -14.07 27.38 -5.16
C GLY A 564 -14.77 26.39 -6.07
N ALA A 565 -14.60 26.56 -7.38
CA ALA A 565 -15.29 25.83 -8.44
C ALA A 565 -14.54 24.53 -8.80
N PHE A 566 -14.52 23.58 -7.86
CA PHE A 566 -13.81 22.31 -8.04
C PHE A 566 -14.33 21.51 -9.23
N HIS A 567 -13.46 20.68 -9.83
CA HIS A 567 -13.82 19.79 -10.95
C HIS A 567 -14.22 20.55 -12.23
N THR A 568 -13.66 21.75 -12.40
CA THR A 568 -13.81 22.59 -13.60
C THR A 568 -12.44 23.09 -14.09
N PRO A 569 -12.35 23.67 -15.29
CA PRO A 569 -11.13 24.31 -15.77
C PRO A 569 -10.54 25.39 -14.85
N LEU A 570 -11.32 25.98 -13.94
CA LEU A 570 -10.78 26.94 -12.95
C LEU A 570 -9.74 26.31 -12.00
N MET A 571 -9.72 24.98 -11.89
CA MET A 571 -8.69 24.26 -11.11
C MET A 571 -7.40 24.00 -11.89
N GLN A 572 -7.28 24.40 -13.16
CA GLN A 572 -6.08 24.23 -13.99
C GLN A 572 -4.77 24.69 -13.30
N PRO A 573 -4.75 25.82 -12.55
CA PRO A 573 -3.54 26.26 -11.84
C PRO A 573 -2.99 25.26 -10.82
N SER A 574 -3.85 24.38 -10.29
CA SER A 574 -3.45 23.38 -9.30
C SER A 574 -2.68 22.20 -9.90
N LEU A 575 -2.79 21.98 -11.22
CA LEU A 575 -2.31 20.75 -11.86
C LEU A 575 -0.80 20.58 -11.81
N LYS A 576 -0.03 21.67 -11.88
CA LYS A 576 1.44 21.59 -11.90
C LYS A 576 1.97 20.92 -10.63
N SER A 577 1.65 21.47 -9.47
CA SER A 577 2.11 20.96 -8.17
C SER A 577 1.60 19.54 -7.90
N ILE A 578 0.34 19.27 -8.28
CA ILE A 578 -0.24 17.93 -8.09
C ILE A 578 0.41 16.91 -9.02
N SER A 579 0.73 17.28 -10.25
CA SER A 579 1.42 16.40 -11.20
C SER A 579 2.84 16.09 -10.75
N GLU A 580 3.59 17.07 -10.24
CA GLU A 580 4.94 16.87 -9.70
C GLU A 580 4.90 15.86 -8.53
N MET A 581 3.98 16.05 -7.57
CA MET A 581 3.80 15.13 -6.46
C MET A 581 3.36 13.74 -6.95
N LEU A 582 2.39 13.66 -7.86
CA LEU A 582 1.90 12.38 -8.36
C LEU A 582 2.97 11.60 -9.16
N ASN A 583 3.93 12.29 -9.78
CA ASN A 583 5.04 11.66 -10.47
C ASN A 583 6.01 10.97 -9.50
N SER A 584 6.18 11.49 -8.28
CA SER A 584 7.01 10.84 -7.25
C SER A 584 6.31 9.67 -6.54
N VAL A 585 4.99 9.51 -6.71
CA VAL A 585 4.23 8.39 -6.12
C VAL A 585 4.37 7.11 -6.96
N SER A 586 4.73 6.00 -6.31
CA SER A 586 4.71 4.67 -6.93
C SER A 586 3.29 4.13 -6.96
N ILE A 587 2.83 3.69 -8.14
CA ILE A 587 1.52 3.07 -8.32
C ILE A 587 1.67 1.56 -8.43
N ASN A 588 0.95 0.84 -7.57
CA ASN A 588 0.86 -0.62 -7.58
C ASN A 588 -0.48 -1.08 -8.15
N GLU A 589 -0.57 -2.38 -8.43
CA GLU A 589 -1.82 -3.00 -8.83
C GLU A 589 -2.85 -3.01 -7.68
N PRO A 590 -4.06 -2.44 -7.87
CA PRO A 590 -5.10 -2.46 -6.86
C PRO A 590 -5.57 -3.89 -6.55
N ARG A 591 -5.73 -4.23 -5.26
CA ARG A 591 -6.23 -5.55 -4.82
C ARG A 591 -7.71 -5.79 -5.13
N CYS A 592 -8.46 -4.71 -5.35
CA CYS A 592 -9.87 -4.72 -5.71
C CYS A 592 -10.14 -3.61 -6.73
N GLN A 593 -11.29 -3.65 -7.39
CA GLN A 593 -11.60 -2.64 -8.40
C GLN A 593 -11.74 -1.25 -7.76
N VAL A 594 -11.00 -0.27 -8.26
CA VAL A 594 -11.14 1.13 -7.82
C VAL A 594 -11.78 1.93 -8.96
N TYR A 595 -12.90 2.58 -8.69
CA TYR A 595 -13.65 3.30 -9.72
C TYR A 595 -13.21 4.76 -9.87
N SER A 596 -12.79 5.12 -11.09
CA SER A 596 -12.34 6.47 -11.40
C SER A 596 -13.51 7.44 -11.52
N ASN A 597 -13.43 8.58 -10.82
CA ASN A 597 -14.47 9.61 -10.91
C ASN A 597 -14.54 10.28 -12.28
N TYR A 598 -13.44 10.27 -13.04
CA TYR A 598 -13.36 10.87 -14.37
C TYR A 598 -13.99 9.97 -15.46
N LYS A 599 -13.70 8.66 -15.41
CA LYS A 599 -14.16 7.68 -16.40
C LYS A 599 -15.46 6.97 -16.03
N ALA A 600 -15.84 6.97 -14.75
CA ALA A 600 -16.94 6.15 -14.21
C ALA A 600 -16.78 4.65 -14.47
N GLN A 601 -15.52 4.18 -14.47
CA GLN A 601 -15.12 2.82 -14.77
C GLN A 601 -13.96 2.43 -13.85
N PRO A 602 -13.73 1.13 -13.60
CA PRO A 602 -12.59 0.69 -12.79
C PRO A 602 -11.27 1.06 -13.47
N TYR A 603 -10.25 1.32 -12.66
CA TYR A 603 -8.87 1.41 -13.14
C TYR A 603 -8.41 0.05 -13.65
N THR A 604 -8.23 -0.08 -14.97
CA THR A 604 -7.76 -1.32 -15.62
C THR A 604 -6.30 -1.26 -16.05
N ASN A 605 -5.78 -0.07 -16.36
CA ASN A 605 -4.40 0.10 -16.83
C ASN A 605 -3.65 1.11 -15.95
N LEU A 606 -2.64 0.61 -15.25
CA LEU A 606 -1.81 1.38 -14.31
C LEU A 606 -1.14 2.59 -14.98
N ARG A 607 -0.79 2.51 -16.27
CA ARG A 607 -0.15 3.62 -16.99
C ARG A 607 -1.04 4.86 -17.08
N PHE A 608 -2.37 4.67 -17.13
CA PHE A 608 -3.32 5.77 -17.23
C PHE A 608 -3.84 6.26 -15.88
N MET A 609 -3.53 5.57 -14.79
CA MET A 609 -4.05 5.91 -13.46
C MET A 609 -3.65 7.34 -13.04
N LYS A 610 -2.36 7.70 -13.16
CA LYS A 610 -1.88 9.07 -12.87
C LYS A 610 -2.60 10.11 -13.72
N LYS A 611 -2.75 9.84 -15.01
CA LYS A 611 -3.44 10.73 -15.96
C LYS A 611 -4.90 10.97 -15.57
N TYR A 612 -5.61 9.93 -15.16
CA TYR A 612 -7.02 10.03 -14.77
C TYR A 612 -7.19 10.75 -13.43
N ILE A 613 -6.30 10.51 -12.45
CA ILE A 613 -6.27 11.27 -11.19
C ILE A 613 -6.05 12.76 -11.47
N LEU A 614 -5.16 13.12 -12.41
CA LEU A 614 -4.97 14.53 -12.79
C LEU A 614 -6.20 15.10 -13.52
N LYS A 615 -6.78 14.34 -14.45
CA LYS A 615 -7.99 14.78 -15.17
C LYS A 615 -9.18 14.96 -14.23
N GLN A 616 -9.27 14.17 -13.17
CA GLN A 616 -10.31 14.27 -12.13
C GLN A 616 -10.43 15.67 -11.51
N ILE A 617 -9.32 16.41 -11.42
CA ILE A 617 -9.28 17.72 -10.75
C ILE A 617 -10.00 18.81 -11.55
N ILE A 618 -9.95 18.71 -12.88
CA ILE A 618 -10.48 19.72 -13.83
C ILE A 618 -11.67 19.22 -14.65
N SER A 619 -12.14 18.00 -14.39
CA SER A 619 -13.22 17.35 -15.13
C SER A 619 -14.33 16.93 -14.18
N PRO A 620 -15.58 16.83 -14.67
CA PRO A 620 -16.71 16.47 -13.83
C PRO A 620 -16.53 15.12 -13.14
N ILE A 621 -16.95 15.08 -11.88
CA ILE A 621 -17.09 13.86 -11.09
C ILE A 621 -18.35 13.13 -11.52
N LYS A 622 -18.18 11.94 -12.09
CA LYS A 622 -19.25 11.10 -12.61
C LYS A 622 -19.75 10.10 -11.55
N TRP A 623 -20.16 10.60 -10.39
CA TRP A 623 -20.51 9.75 -9.24
C TRP A 623 -21.74 8.88 -9.50
N GLU A 624 -22.79 9.46 -10.09
CA GLU A 624 -23.98 8.73 -10.53
C GLU A 624 -23.61 7.54 -11.43
N GLN A 625 -22.77 7.80 -12.43
CA GLN A 625 -22.32 6.80 -13.38
C GLN A 625 -21.39 5.76 -12.73
N CYS A 626 -20.55 6.14 -11.76
CA CYS A 626 -19.77 5.18 -10.97
C CYS A 626 -20.71 4.21 -10.24
N MET A 627 -21.73 4.73 -9.54
CA MET A 627 -22.68 3.90 -8.81
C MET A 627 -23.47 3.01 -9.77
N GLN A 628 -23.92 3.53 -10.91
CA GLN A 628 -24.53 2.72 -11.96
C GLN A 628 -23.58 1.61 -12.42
N SER A 629 -22.31 1.91 -12.69
CA SER A 629 -21.34 0.92 -13.15
C SER A 629 -21.00 -0.15 -12.10
N ILE A 630 -21.03 0.17 -10.81
CA ILE A 630 -20.80 -0.78 -9.71
C ILE A 630 -22.02 -1.67 -9.49
N TYR A 631 -23.22 -1.08 -9.56
CA TYR A 631 -24.45 -1.75 -9.16
C TYR A 631 -25.28 -2.31 -10.31
N ASN A 632 -24.92 -2.04 -11.58
CA ASN A 632 -25.57 -2.62 -12.74
C ASN A 632 -25.37 -4.13 -12.76
N ARG A 633 -26.49 -4.87 -12.82
CA ARG A 633 -26.52 -6.33 -12.76
C ARG A 633 -27.81 -6.85 -13.40
N PRO A 634 -27.83 -8.10 -13.89
CA PRO A 634 -29.06 -8.72 -14.38
C PRO A 634 -30.17 -8.72 -13.32
N PRO A 635 -31.45 -8.75 -13.73
CA PRO A 635 -32.57 -8.98 -12.83
C PRO A 635 -32.32 -10.19 -11.91
N ASP A 636 -32.84 -10.12 -10.69
CA ASP A 636 -32.77 -11.19 -9.66
C ASP A 636 -31.36 -11.57 -9.17
N THR A 637 -30.32 -10.86 -9.62
CA THR A 637 -28.98 -10.98 -9.05
C THR A 637 -28.91 -10.18 -7.75
N PRO A 638 -28.51 -10.80 -6.61
CA PRO A 638 -28.46 -10.09 -5.34
C PRO A 638 -27.38 -9.01 -5.32
N PHE A 639 -27.51 -8.08 -4.36
CA PHE A 639 -26.58 -6.95 -4.18
C PHE A 639 -25.45 -7.29 -3.19
N PRO A 640 -24.21 -6.80 -3.42
CA PRO A 640 -23.16 -6.85 -2.41
C PRO A 640 -23.56 -6.01 -1.20
N LYS A 641 -22.95 -6.32 -0.06
CA LYS A 641 -23.00 -5.42 1.09
C LYS A 641 -22.28 -4.13 0.73
N THR A 642 -22.83 -3.00 1.11
CA THR A 642 -22.16 -1.70 0.90
C THR A 642 -21.76 -1.13 2.24
N TYR A 643 -20.56 -0.59 2.34
CA TYR A 643 -20.08 0.09 3.53
C TYR A 643 -19.88 1.57 3.20
N ASP A 644 -20.65 2.42 3.88
CA ASP A 644 -20.46 3.86 3.89
C ASP A 644 -19.45 4.19 4.99
N VAL A 645 -18.23 4.58 4.60
CA VAL A 645 -17.09 4.68 5.53
C VAL A 645 -16.74 6.13 5.85
N GLY A 646 -17.11 6.58 7.04
CA GLY A 646 -16.72 7.89 7.55
C GLY A 646 -17.55 9.06 7.04
N SER A 647 -18.69 8.83 6.36
CA SER A 647 -19.57 9.91 5.87
C SER A 647 -20.80 10.18 6.74
N THR A 648 -20.99 9.43 7.83
CA THR A 648 -22.20 9.51 8.69
C THR A 648 -23.52 9.26 7.95
N GLY A 649 -23.51 8.39 6.93
CA GLY A 649 -24.70 7.98 6.19
C GLY A 649 -25.00 8.81 4.93
N ARG A 650 -24.15 9.79 4.60
CA ARG A 650 -24.33 10.61 3.39
C ARG A 650 -24.16 9.78 2.12
N MET A 651 -23.17 8.89 2.05
CA MET A 651 -22.99 8.02 0.88
C MET A 651 -24.16 7.04 0.74
N ARG A 652 -24.67 6.49 1.85
CA ARG A 652 -25.90 5.66 1.84
C ARG A 652 -27.10 6.43 1.28
N THR A 653 -27.24 7.70 1.67
CA THR A 653 -28.37 8.55 1.23
C THR A 653 -28.29 8.83 -0.27
N ILE A 654 -27.10 9.16 -0.78
CA ILE A 654 -26.88 9.35 -2.22
C ILE A 654 -27.11 8.03 -2.97
N LEU A 655 -26.60 6.92 -2.45
CA LEU A 655 -26.82 5.60 -3.05
C LEU A 655 -28.31 5.25 -3.11
N LYS A 656 -29.10 5.57 -2.07
CA LYS A 656 -30.56 5.36 -2.07
C LYS A 656 -31.26 6.09 -3.22
N LEU A 657 -30.79 7.29 -3.56
CA LEU A 657 -31.34 8.10 -4.65
C LEU A 657 -30.91 7.62 -6.04
N ILE A 658 -29.88 6.79 -6.14
CA ILE A 658 -29.39 6.21 -7.41
C ILE A 658 -29.91 4.77 -7.59
N ASN A 659 -29.83 3.96 -6.53
CA ASN A 659 -30.21 2.56 -6.51
C ASN A 659 -30.75 2.17 -5.12
N LEU A 660 -32.07 2.23 -4.98
CA LEU A 660 -32.77 1.91 -3.73
C LEU A 660 -32.44 0.50 -3.23
N LYS A 661 -32.41 -0.51 -4.12
CA LYS A 661 -32.14 -1.91 -3.75
C LYS A 661 -30.73 -2.08 -3.18
N ALA A 662 -29.72 -1.49 -3.83
CA ALA A 662 -28.34 -1.52 -3.32
C ALA A 662 -28.20 -0.81 -1.97
N SER A 663 -28.96 0.26 -1.73
CA SER A 663 -28.88 1.01 -0.48
C SER A 663 -29.44 0.25 0.74
N GLN A 664 -30.30 -0.75 0.55
CA GLN A 664 -30.89 -1.54 1.62
C GLN A 664 -29.84 -2.42 2.33
N SER A 665 -28.80 -2.85 1.62
CA SER A 665 -27.66 -3.58 2.18
C SER A 665 -26.50 -2.67 2.58
N CYS A 666 -26.72 -1.35 2.68
CA CYS A 666 -25.69 -0.38 3.01
C CYS A 666 -25.58 -0.14 4.54
N ILE A 667 -24.43 -0.46 5.09
CA ILE A 667 -24.06 -0.31 6.50
C ILE A 667 -23.21 0.95 6.66
N VAL A 668 -23.49 1.75 7.70
CA VAL A 668 -22.74 2.98 7.99
C VAL A 668 -21.69 2.69 9.07
N ILE A 669 -20.46 3.11 8.81
CA ILE A 669 -19.29 3.01 9.68
C ILE A 669 -18.77 4.41 10.00
#